data_AF-A0A2V8B5N0-F1
#
_entry.id   AF-A0A2V8B5N0-F1
#
_cell.length_a   1.000
_cell.length_b   1.000
_cell.length_c   1.000
_cell.angle_alpha   90.00
_cell.angle_beta   90.00
_cell.angle_gamma   90.00
#
_symmetry.space_group_name_H-M   'P 1'
#
loop_
_entity.id
_entity.type
_entity.pdbx_description
1 polymer ?
#
loop_
_entity_poly.entity_id
_entity_poly.type
_entity_poly.pdbx_seq_one_letter_code
_entity_poly.pdbx_strand_id
1 'polypeptide(L)'
;MKRVFACLTIVAVFPLHLAAATAVSEDVPVPGGRAAFTRMLGIDPIPDRGPFMYDVTRLLFDNDPQRSPERLALRFGFAKDARGASDNRIANDIRRANNGRFATDGRFATDGRSATDGRSATDGRSASLSGERSRATADDLVPVPLTVDFWSDHVFHRKVSRDELVAAIVSDRQAALLCHGLASLDDETLQFFSEHGSLLSRLAERLAAPAFAAFSSTLRVHANRVVAPGAPRPADRAVAQVERDDVSPLWEAVVAEKVTRPERFIQQLFEANEGRLAYLYDVIGQLDPGRRAFALGLWMPNAAVRVERFKALTSAGVNSFREWHVRTMPFARASYDVGMTLARIEVDESGAPAAPAARGFWSRVLPGSGSDEDRPIDAAWLLESIGSADVRQRSERLDQLAFGQRVARIVAAPTDRDRADMLYAVRMFPRFRMLLLTLERIGVANAAVYGAAVRQAARVSVPEGHRGFVALAQLQGGLALVARAAAVHSLDASKAEAVVSRLIAAPLGEDGRYAGAVARWVREDLANGIAPAADMETAIINAISGPSSGERGSSARVSWEGGQYRLDLGAAERQRLRRVREKQETLPIDVGLTIAAAARQLVSDGTPLAEAQGVVGRLTAMADGVPRRSRDDESDNLAPGAGMPAAQHEVLRKGIDELTKAIRSKDGKRVVRAAEPLVDLADEMLAYSLLSIAYAAEVGDPDGAVLLADDVSRRHDFGFGVRDSDIRLRTAWSPPRQEVIPNVPWHVTGSLLGLDIALAPLALRRISVDGVLEAPRLTAPERESFALSVSLMNPFALLDRDRDAIVDAIARGTRRVETLTDQALESLADDISMEGWRRRAMRWTLVHERDRLVSMLSLGELLVLGGGRPNDFAAWGMAAAASYGCFCTRVMTPGRSAALMGRPQLGLVASVVSDLNLHVAMMLRRLALPAALARVVVSGAMQDFIDTVKPTDPGDWLTLARAARTATRERIEDYVAVATAAGPLMPVNTSQQR
;
A
#
# COMPACT_ATOMS: atom_id res chain seq x y z
N MET A 1 16.05 83.68 13.08
CA MET A 1 16.87 84.42 12.10
C MET A 1 17.99 83.50 11.61
N LYS A 2 18.07 83.28 10.28
CA LYS A 2 19.26 82.93 9.43
C LYS A 2 20.06 81.63 9.77
N ARG A 3 19.94 80.56 8.95
CA ARG A 3 20.76 80.17 7.75
C ARG A 3 22.17 79.64 8.11
N VAL A 4 22.45 78.33 8.00
CA VAL A 4 22.86 77.51 6.82
C VAL A 4 24.35 77.64 6.44
N PHE A 5 25.08 76.51 6.49
CA PHE A 5 26.10 75.94 5.56
C PHE A 5 26.98 74.95 6.38
N ALA A 6 26.79 73.62 6.25
CA ALA A 6 27.39 72.71 5.27
C ALA A 6 28.69 72.05 5.78
N CYS A 7 28.65 70.72 5.95
CA CYS A 7 29.80 69.84 5.70
C CYS A 7 29.29 68.45 5.32
N LEU A 8 29.59 68.09 4.07
CA LEU A 8 29.15 66.90 3.36
C LEU A 8 29.86 65.63 3.85
N THR A 9 29.06 64.58 3.85
CA THR A 9 29.34 63.15 3.85
C THR A 9 30.52 62.70 3.00
N ILE A 10 31.45 61.94 3.59
CA ILE A 10 32.27 60.95 2.91
C ILE A 10 31.55 59.61 3.08
N VAL A 11 30.80 59.18 2.05
CA VAL A 11 30.35 57.80 1.91
C VAL A 11 31.41 57.10 1.06
N ALA A 12 32.16 56.19 1.69
CA ALA A 12 33.03 55.28 0.98
C ALA A 12 32.15 54.31 0.16
N VAL A 13 32.12 54.53 -1.15
CA VAL A 13 31.54 53.60 -2.12
C VAL A 13 32.47 52.38 -2.18
N PHE A 14 32.11 51.30 -1.49
CA PHE A 14 32.59 49.98 -1.86
C PHE A 14 31.92 49.59 -3.18
N PRO A 15 32.66 49.25 -4.24
CA PRO A 15 32.05 48.66 -5.41
C PRO A 15 31.49 47.29 -5.00
N LEU A 16 30.16 47.19 -4.93
CA LEU A 16 29.46 45.92 -5.04
C LEU A 16 29.87 45.33 -6.39
N HIS A 17 30.82 44.39 -6.36
CA HIS A 17 30.95 43.44 -7.45
C HIS A 17 29.62 42.68 -7.52
N LEU A 18 28.74 43.12 -8.41
CA LEU A 18 27.79 42.25 -9.09
C LEU A 18 28.65 41.24 -9.86
N ALA A 19 29.08 40.19 -9.16
CA ALA A 19 29.57 38.99 -9.81
C ALA A 19 28.43 38.53 -10.74
N ALA A 20 28.71 38.46 -12.04
CA ALA A 20 27.82 37.77 -12.96
C ALA A 20 27.58 36.38 -12.36
N ALA A 21 26.31 36.05 -12.05
CA ALA A 21 25.97 34.74 -11.53
C ALA A 21 26.53 33.70 -12.50
N THR A 22 27.49 32.91 -12.05
CA THR A 22 28.02 31.80 -12.84
C THR A 22 26.86 30.86 -13.14
N ALA A 23 26.71 30.46 -14.40
CA ALA A 23 25.65 29.53 -14.78
C ALA A 23 25.88 28.19 -14.04
N VAL A 24 25.01 27.87 -13.08
CA VAL A 24 25.07 26.63 -12.27
C VAL A 24 24.52 25.40 -12.99
N SER A 25 24.00 25.59 -14.20
CA SER A 25 23.52 24.56 -15.11
C SER A 25 23.68 25.04 -16.54
N GLU A 26 23.90 24.10 -17.46
CA GLU A 26 24.01 24.38 -18.88
C GLU A 26 23.02 23.51 -19.65
N ASP A 27 22.32 24.11 -20.62
CA ASP A 27 21.44 23.38 -21.53
C ASP A 27 22.28 22.76 -22.66
N VAL A 28 22.17 21.45 -22.82
CA VAL A 28 23.06 20.66 -23.68
C VAL A 28 22.25 19.77 -24.62
N PRO A 29 22.63 19.64 -25.90
CA PRO A 29 21.92 18.78 -26.84
C PRO A 29 22.16 17.30 -26.51
N VAL A 30 21.13 16.47 -26.72
CA VAL A 30 21.25 15.02 -26.59
C VAL A 30 21.73 14.42 -27.93
N PRO A 31 22.78 13.57 -27.94
CA PRO A 31 23.32 12.99 -29.16
C PRO A 31 22.26 12.24 -29.99
N GLY A 32 22.00 12.73 -31.20
CA GLY A 32 20.98 12.17 -32.09
C GLY A 32 19.52 12.38 -31.65
N GLY A 33 19.29 13.22 -30.62
CA GLY A 33 18.00 13.44 -29.97
C GLY A 33 17.65 12.39 -28.92
N ARG A 34 16.87 12.77 -27.91
CA ARG A 34 16.43 11.92 -26.79
C ARG A 34 15.84 10.60 -27.26
N ALA A 35 14.97 10.63 -28.27
CA ALA A 35 14.29 9.43 -28.76
C ALA A 35 15.25 8.39 -29.37
N ALA A 36 16.30 8.81 -30.09
CA ALA A 36 17.29 7.89 -30.62
C ALA A 36 18.22 7.41 -29.51
N PHE A 37 18.61 8.33 -28.61
CA PHE A 37 19.49 8.04 -27.49
C PHE A 37 18.88 7.02 -26.51
N THR A 38 17.65 7.24 -26.05
CA THR A 38 16.97 6.33 -25.11
C THR A 38 16.68 4.96 -25.71
N ARG A 39 16.31 4.90 -27.00
CA ARG A 39 16.12 3.61 -27.71
C ARG A 39 17.40 2.79 -27.74
N MET A 40 18.56 3.42 -27.95
CA MET A 40 19.86 2.74 -27.89
C MET A 40 20.16 2.19 -26.49
N LEU A 41 19.67 2.87 -25.45
CA LEU A 41 19.77 2.43 -24.05
C LEU A 41 18.69 1.42 -23.64
N GLY A 42 17.70 1.13 -24.51
CA GLY A 42 16.56 0.27 -24.17
C GLY A 42 15.58 0.90 -23.17
N ILE A 43 15.51 2.23 -23.13
CA ILE A 43 14.62 3.01 -22.26
C ILE A 43 13.36 3.41 -23.04
N ASP A 44 12.21 3.00 -22.53
CA ASP A 44 10.87 3.30 -23.05
C ASP A 44 9.85 3.30 -21.89
N PRO A 45 9.01 4.34 -21.72
CA PRO A 45 8.94 5.58 -22.50
C PRO A 45 10.16 6.52 -22.40
N ILE A 46 10.23 7.52 -23.29
CA ILE A 46 11.32 8.52 -23.34
C ILE A 46 11.17 9.50 -22.16
N PRO A 47 12.19 9.67 -21.29
CA PRO A 47 12.12 10.63 -20.18
C PRO A 47 11.97 12.08 -20.64
N ASP A 48 11.30 12.91 -19.85
CA ASP A 48 11.08 14.33 -20.13
C ASP A 48 12.40 15.12 -20.15
N ARG A 49 12.40 16.30 -20.81
CA ARG A 49 13.62 17.12 -20.97
C ARG A 49 14.14 17.65 -19.63
N GLY A 50 13.28 18.27 -18.83
CA GLY A 50 13.65 18.83 -17.52
C GLY A 50 14.36 17.84 -16.59
N PRO A 51 13.81 16.63 -16.33
CA PRO A 51 14.45 15.62 -15.48
C PRO A 51 15.33 14.62 -16.24
N PHE A 52 15.65 14.84 -17.53
CA PHE A 52 16.25 13.82 -18.41
C PHE A 52 17.47 13.12 -17.82
N MET A 53 18.47 13.90 -17.34
CA MET A 53 19.69 13.34 -16.78
C MET A 53 19.46 12.59 -15.46
N TYR A 54 18.48 13.03 -14.67
CA TYR A 54 18.08 12.38 -13.42
C TYR A 54 17.48 10.99 -13.72
N ASP A 55 16.50 10.94 -14.63
CA ASP A 55 15.77 9.72 -14.98
C ASP A 55 16.63 8.70 -15.73
N VAL A 56 17.41 9.14 -16.74
CA VAL A 56 18.28 8.22 -17.50
C VAL A 56 19.30 7.55 -16.59
N THR A 57 19.95 8.31 -15.70
CA THR A 57 20.90 7.74 -14.74
C THR A 57 20.22 6.71 -13.85
N ARG A 58 19.06 7.05 -13.30
CA ARG A 58 18.30 6.15 -12.44
C ARG A 58 17.96 4.86 -13.18
N LEU A 59 17.42 4.95 -14.40
CA LEU A 59 17.01 3.80 -15.21
C LEU A 59 18.16 2.88 -15.68
N LEU A 60 19.38 3.40 -15.75
CA LEU A 60 20.58 2.64 -16.07
C LEU A 60 21.16 1.91 -14.86
N PHE A 61 20.97 2.44 -13.64
CA PHE A 61 21.59 1.91 -12.43
C PHE A 61 20.58 1.42 -11.38
N ASP A 62 19.29 1.41 -11.69
CA ASP A 62 18.23 0.83 -10.89
C ASP A 62 17.97 -0.62 -11.32
N ASN A 63 18.50 -1.56 -10.53
CA ASN A 63 18.15 -2.99 -10.41
C ASN A 63 18.03 -3.87 -11.68
N ASP A 64 18.41 -3.42 -12.88
CA ASP A 64 18.51 -4.29 -14.06
C ASP A 64 19.95 -4.77 -14.30
N PRO A 65 20.30 -6.04 -13.97
CA PRO A 65 21.61 -6.61 -14.27
C PRO A 65 21.91 -6.72 -15.78
N GLN A 66 20.95 -6.47 -16.67
CA GLN A 66 21.15 -6.48 -18.14
C GLN A 66 21.62 -5.13 -18.72
N ARG A 67 21.49 -4.02 -17.98
CA ARG A 67 21.82 -2.64 -18.44
C ARG A 67 23.18 -2.14 -17.94
N SER A 68 24.22 -2.97 -18.01
CA SER A 68 25.54 -2.57 -17.47
C SER A 68 26.23 -1.46 -18.31
N PRO A 69 26.85 -0.45 -17.66
CA PRO A 69 27.56 0.64 -18.33
C PRO A 69 28.74 0.17 -19.18
N GLU A 70 29.36 -0.98 -18.86
CA GLU A 70 30.43 -1.60 -19.65
C GLU A 70 29.97 -2.02 -21.05
N ARG A 71 28.72 -2.50 -21.19
CA ARG A 71 28.12 -2.82 -22.49
C ARG A 71 27.72 -1.57 -23.28
N LEU A 72 27.47 -0.46 -22.60
CA LEU A 72 27.19 0.84 -23.21
C LEU A 72 28.47 1.49 -23.74
N ALA A 73 29.56 1.51 -22.95
CA ALA A 73 30.86 2.04 -23.38
C ALA A 73 31.41 1.34 -24.65
N LEU A 74 31.17 0.03 -24.78
CA LEU A 74 31.46 -0.76 -25.99
C LEU A 74 30.57 -0.38 -27.20
N ARG A 75 29.31 0.01 -26.97
CA ARG A 75 28.36 0.46 -28.02
C ARG A 75 28.64 1.88 -28.50
N PHE A 76 29.12 2.76 -27.64
CA PHE A 76 29.44 4.16 -27.96
C PHE A 76 30.88 4.37 -28.48
N GLY A 77 31.72 3.33 -28.52
CA GLY A 77 33.05 3.41 -29.13
C GLY A 77 34.11 4.17 -28.32
N PHE A 78 33.87 4.43 -27.01
CA PHE A 78 34.82 5.14 -26.14
C PHE A 78 35.96 4.26 -25.59
N ALA A 79 35.96 2.96 -25.89
CA ALA A 79 36.99 2.02 -25.47
C ALA A 79 38.27 2.17 -26.32
N LYS A 80 39.09 3.19 -26.06
CA LYS A 80 40.52 3.11 -26.38
C LYS A 80 41.47 3.24 -25.20
N ASP A 81 41.07 3.80 -24.05
CA ASP A 81 42.04 4.07 -22.96
C ASP A 81 41.71 3.50 -21.57
N ALA A 82 40.76 2.56 -21.44
CA ALA A 82 40.53 1.85 -20.18
C ALA A 82 41.46 0.62 -20.02
N ARG A 83 42.77 0.85 -19.89
CA ARG A 83 43.72 -0.14 -19.36
C ARG A 83 44.34 0.40 -18.08
N GLY A 84 43.70 0.10 -16.96
CA GLY A 84 44.27 0.37 -15.63
C GLY A 84 43.23 0.41 -14.53
N ALA A 85 42.74 -0.76 -14.11
CA ALA A 85 42.24 -1.08 -12.76
C ALA A 85 41.30 -2.30 -12.81
N SER A 86 41.82 -3.45 -13.25
CA SER A 86 41.18 -4.73 -12.96
C SER A 86 41.68 -5.20 -11.60
N ASP A 87 40.85 -5.13 -10.56
CA ASP A 87 41.04 -5.98 -9.39
C ASP A 87 39.84 -6.90 -9.22
N ASN A 88 40.10 -8.14 -9.59
CA ASN A 88 39.14 -9.17 -9.92
C ASN A 88 38.91 -10.04 -8.68
N ARG A 89 38.07 -9.59 -7.74
CA ARG A 89 37.70 -10.37 -6.52
C ARG A 89 36.26 -10.14 -6.05
N ILE A 90 35.26 -10.05 -6.93
CA ILE A 90 33.85 -10.11 -6.51
C ILE A 90 33.01 -10.84 -7.57
N ALA A 91 33.32 -12.11 -7.84
CA ALA A 91 32.55 -12.90 -8.82
C ALA A 91 32.20 -14.33 -8.37
N ASN A 92 32.31 -14.64 -7.06
CA ASN A 92 32.03 -16.01 -6.57
C ASN A 92 30.92 -16.18 -5.53
N ASP A 93 30.19 -15.13 -5.11
CA ASP A 93 29.14 -15.29 -4.07
C ASP A 93 27.69 -15.07 -4.50
N ILE A 94 27.40 -14.82 -5.79
CA ILE A 94 26.01 -14.60 -6.24
C ILE A 94 25.27 -15.91 -6.62
N ARG A 95 25.89 -17.10 -6.48
CA ARG A 95 25.30 -18.36 -6.98
C ARG A 95 24.58 -19.23 -5.94
N ARG A 96 24.17 -18.70 -4.78
CA ARG A 96 23.32 -19.44 -3.82
C ARG A 96 22.20 -18.58 -3.22
N ALA A 97 21.10 -18.47 -3.97
CA ALA A 97 19.74 -18.37 -3.44
C ALA A 97 18.75 -18.28 -4.60
N ASN A 98 18.55 -19.37 -5.33
CA ASN A 98 17.35 -19.58 -6.14
C ASN A 98 17.22 -21.07 -6.42
N ASN A 99 16.48 -21.77 -5.57
CA ASN A 99 15.99 -23.10 -5.87
C ASN A 99 14.47 -23.05 -6.01
N GLY A 100 13.98 -23.48 -7.17
CA GLY A 100 12.67 -24.11 -7.29
C GLY A 100 11.77 -23.62 -8.41
N ARG A 101 12.10 -23.90 -9.68
CA ARG A 101 11.35 -24.85 -10.54
C ARG A 101 11.83 -24.83 -11.99
N PHE A 102 12.00 -26.03 -12.52
CA PHE A 102 12.36 -26.36 -13.89
C PHE A 102 11.21 -26.08 -14.86
N ALA A 103 11.54 -25.63 -16.06
CA ALA A 103 10.86 -26.03 -17.28
C ALA A 103 11.95 -26.26 -18.35
N THR A 104 12.17 -27.54 -18.64
CA THR A 104 12.88 -28.05 -19.80
C THR A 104 12.04 -27.79 -21.04
N ASP A 105 12.62 -27.16 -22.06
CA ASP A 105 12.42 -27.60 -23.44
C ASP A 105 13.57 -27.11 -24.31
N GLY A 106 14.30 -28.08 -24.87
CA GLY A 106 15.32 -27.85 -25.87
C GLY A 106 14.70 -27.80 -27.26
N ARG A 107 15.18 -26.87 -28.09
CA ARG A 107 15.43 -27.12 -29.51
C ARG A 107 16.37 -26.07 -30.10
N PHE A 108 17.31 -26.58 -30.89
CA PHE A 108 18.47 -25.95 -31.52
C PHE A 108 18.11 -24.89 -32.57
N ALA A 109 19.02 -23.92 -32.78
CA ALA A 109 19.69 -23.71 -34.08
C ALA A 109 20.77 -22.61 -33.95
N THR A 110 22.02 -23.04 -33.89
CA THR A 110 23.18 -22.28 -34.35
C THR A 110 23.12 -22.16 -35.87
N ASP A 111 23.23 -20.96 -36.42
CA ASP A 111 23.93 -20.79 -37.69
C ASP A 111 24.45 -19.36 -37.82
N GLY A 112 25.78 -19.25 -37.80
CA GLY A 112 26.48 -18.03 -38.16
C GLY A 112 26.53 -17.89 -39.67
N ARG A 113 26.38 -16.66 -40.15
CA ARG A 113 26.89 -16.27 -41.47
C ARG A 113 27.17 -14.78 -41.49
N SER A 114 28.47 -14.47 -41.44
CA SER A 114 29.04 -13.20 -41.88
C SER A 114 28.72 -13.00 -43.36
N ALA A 115 28.23 -11.81 -43.72
CA ALA A 115 28.26 -11.30 -45.08
C ALA A 115 28.75 -9.85 -45.02
N THR A 116 30.05 -9.70 -45.24
CA THR A 116 30.67 -8.48 -45.73
C THR A 116 30.19 -8.26 -47.16
N ASP A 117 29.57 -7.12 -47.44
CA ASP A 117 29.70 -6.50 -48.75
C ASP A 117 29.46 -5.00 -48.65
N GLY A 118 30.55 -4.25 -48.86
CA GLY A 118 30.52 -2.81 -49.02
C GLY A 118 30.22 -2.46 -50.47
N ARG A 119 29.22 -1.61 -50.69
CA ARG A 119 29.20 -0.70 -51.84
C ARG A 119 28.72 0.68 -51.41
N SER A 120 29.64 1.61 -51.61
CA SER A 120 29.47 3.05 -51.46
C SER A 120 28.47 3.56 -52.51
N ALA A 121 27.51 4.36 -52.06
CA ALA A 121 26.75 5.27 -52.90
C ALA A 121 26.69 6.61 -52.16
N THR A 122 27.73 7.41 -52.33
CA THR A 122 27.73 8.84 -52.05
C THR A 122 27.04 9.54 -53.22
N ASP A 123 25.92 10.23 -52.97
CA ASP A 123 25.78 11.67 -53.27
C ASP A 123 24.32 12.13 -53.16
N GLY A 124 24.13 13.31 -52.54
CA GLY A 124 22.96 14.17 -52.77
C GLY A 124 21.95 14.35 -51.63
N ARG A 125 21.86 13.45 -50.64
CA ARG A 125 20.88 13.57 -49.52
C ARG A 125 21.47 14.07 -48.20
N SER A 126 22.79 14.21 -48.11
CA SER A 126 23.49 14.51 -46.86
C SER A 126 23.28 15.95 -46.37
N ALA A 127 23.05 16.91 -47.28
CA ALA A 127 22.93 18.32 -46.94
C ALA A 127 21.54 18.74 -46.43
N SER A 128 20.45 18.07 -46.88
CA SER A 128 19.11 18.30 -46.33
C SER A 128 18.92 17.54 -45.02
N LEU A 129 19.47 16.34 -44.90
CA LEU A 129 19.47 15.55 -43.67
C LEU A 129 20.40 16.12 -42.59
N SER A 130 21.48 16.81 -42.94
CA SER A 130 22.32 17.52 -41.97
C SER A 130 21.67 18.81 -41.48
N GLY A 131 20.93 19.52 -42.34
CA GLY A 131 20.11 20.68 -41.95
C GLY A 131 18.92 20.31 -41.07
N GLU A 132 18.23 19.20 -41.36
CA GLU A 132 17.16 18.65 -40.51
C GLU A 132 17.69 18.02 -39.22
N ARG A 133 18.83 17.31 -39.24
CA ARG A 133 19.51 16.84 -38.02
C ARG A 133 20.03 17.98 -37.16
N SER A 134 20.58 19.03 -37.76
CA SER A 134 21.13 20.19 -37.04
C SER A 134 20.03 21.06 -36.41
N ARG A 135 18.87 21.19 -37.06
CA ARG A 135 17.66 21.78 -36.44
C ARG A 135 17.07 20.89 -35.35
N ALA A 136 16.97 19.57 -35.57
CA ALA A 136 16.49 18.62 -34.57
C ALA A 136 17.39 18.52 -33.32
N THR A 137 18.70 18.76 -33.45
CA THR A 137 19.64 18.81 -32.31
C THR A 137 19.58 20.12 -31.53
N ALA A 138 19.15 21.23 -32.14
CA ALA A 138 19.03 22.52 -31.47
C ALA A 138 17.78 22.61 -30.58
N ASP A 139 16.71 21.86 -30.92
CA ASP A 139 15.42 21.90 -30.21
C ASP A 139 15.30 20.87 -29.06
N ASP A 140 16.21 19.90 -28.95
CA ASP A 140 16.16 18.82 -27.94
C ASP A 140 17.25 18.96 -26.86
N LEU A 141 17.35 20.17 -26.31
CA LEU A 141 18.25 20.50 -25.19
C LEU A 141 17.71 19.95 -23.87
N VAL A 142 18.61 19.49 -23.01
CA VAL A 142 18.33 19.06 -21.63
C VAL A 142 19.24 19.80 -20.64
N PRO A 143 18.76 20.13 -19.43
CA PRO A 143 19.60 20.77 -18.42
C PRO A 143 20.58 19.76 -17.83
N VAL A 144 21.86 20.12 -17.84
CA VAL A 144 22.93 19.40 -17.13
C VAL A 144 23.40 20.29 -15.97
N PRO A 145 23.51 19.79 -14.73
CA PRO A 145 24.04 20.58 -13.62
C PRO A 145 25.54 20.84 -13.83
N LEU A 146 25.98 22.06 -13.55
CA LEU A 146 27.34 22.58 -13.80
C LEU A 146 27.70 22.68 -15.29
N THR A 147 28.64 23.57 -15.62
CA THR A 147 29.06 23.86 -17.01
C THR A 147 29.90 22.74 -17.63
N VAL A 148 29.92 22.65 -18.96
CA VAL A 148 30.77 21.73 -19.73
C VAL A 148 32.26 21.84 -19.35
N ASP A 149 32.77 23.05 -19.14
CA ASP A 149 34.16 23.30 -18.75
C ASP A 149 34.45 22.70 -17.37
N PHE A 150 33.54 22.89 -16.41
CA PHE A 150 33.66 22.29 -15.08
C PHE A 150 33.75 20.75 -15.15
N TRP A 151 32.88 20.09 -15.92
CA TRP A 151 32.93 18.64 -16.10
C TRP A 151 34.23 18.18 -16.76
N SER A 152 34.72 18.93 -17.75
CA SER A 152 35.98 18.65 -18.43
C SER A 152 37.18 18.70 -17.48
N ASP A 153 37.25 19.72 -16.63
CA ASP A 153 38.40 19.98 -15.78
C ASP A 153 38.42 19.13 -14.50
N HIS A 154 37.26 18.95 -13.86
CA HIS A 154 37.17 18.37 -12.52
C HIS A 154 36.67 16.93 -12.44
N VAL A 155 36.05 16.41 -13.50
CA VAL A 155 35.52 15.03 -13.51
C VAL A 155 36.20 14.18 -14.57
N PHE A 156 36.19 14.63 -15.83
CA PHE A 156 36.76 13.84 -16.93
C PHE A 156 38.27 14.03 -17.10
N HIS A 157 38.82 15.12 -16.57
CA HIS A 157 40.23 15.53 -16.74
C HIS A 157 40.69 15.53 -18.21
N ARG A 158 39.75 15.86 -19.11
CA ARG A 158 39.95 16.01 -20.56
C ARG A 158 38.88 16.94 -21.10
N LYS A 159 39.17 17.60 -22.21
CA LYS A 159 38.18 18.44 -22.90
C LYS A 159 37.04 17.56 -23.43
N VAL A 160 35.82 17.90 -23.04
CA VAL A 160 34.57 17.34 -23.56
C VAL A 160 33.81 18.48 -24.25
N SER A 161 33.34 18.29 -25.48
CA SER A 161 32.52 19.30 -26.13
C SER A 161 31.08 19.30 -25.60
N ARG A 162 30.36 20.41 -25.78
CA ARG A 162 28.94 20.52 -25.41
C ARG A 162 28.12 19.37 -26.01
N ASP A 163 28.31 19.05 -27.29
CA ASP A 163 27.56 17.98 -27.97
C ASP A 163 27.88 16.56 -27.47
N GLU A 164 29.02 16.37 -26.81
CA GLU A 164 29.47 15.06 -26.30
C GLU A 164 29.13 14.85 -24.82
N LEU A 165 28.80 15.92 -24.07
CA LEU A 165 28.73 15.87 -22.62
C LEU A 165 27.73 14.83 -22.09
N VAL A 166 26.51 14.78 -22.65
CA VAL A 166 25.48 13.81 -22.23
C VAL A 166 25.97 12.36 -22.43
N ALA A 167 26.58 12.06 -23.59
CA ALA A 167 27.12 10.73 -23.84
C ALA A 167 28.33 10.41 -22.93
N ALA A 168 29.19 11.39 -22.66
CA ALA A 168 30.33 11.23 -21.76
C ALA A 168 29.88 10.92 -20.33
N ILE A 169 28.90 11.67 -19.80
CA ILE A 169 28.32 11.43 -18.47
C ILE A 169 27.68 10.05 -18.40
N VAL A 170 26.78 9.72 -19.33
CA VAL A 170 26.02 8.45 -19.29
C VAL A 170 26.92 7.22 -19.46
N SER A 171 28.04 7.35 -20.19
CA SER A 171 28.98 6.24 -20.40
C SER A 171 29.89 5.97 -19.20
N ASP A 172 30.00 6.92 -18.26
CA ASP A 172 30.77 6.77 -17.03
C ASP A 172 29.84 6.64 -15.81
N ARG A 173 29.92 5.50 -15.12
CA ARG A 173 29.05 5.22 -13.97
C ARG A 173 29.18 6.26 -12.86
N GLN A 174 30.39 6.72 -12.54
CA GLN A 174 30.60 7.69 -11.45
C GLN A 174 30.09 9.06 -11.88
N ALA A 175 30.41 9.50 -13.10
CA ALA A 175 29.94 10.79 -13.63
C ALA A 175 28.41 10.84 -13.70
N ALA A 176 27.76 9.77 -14.18
CA ALA A 176 26.30 9.68 -14.21
C ALA A 176 25.70 9.77 -12.80
N LEU A 177 26.21 9.00 -11.83
CA LEU A 177 25.74 9.04 -10.45
C LEU A 177 25.94 10.42 -9.80
N LEU A 178 27.07 11.08 -10.04
CA LEU A 178 27.29 12.46 -9.59
C LEU A 178 26.30 13.42 -10.24
N CYS A 179 26.09 13.32 -11.54
CA CYS A 179 25.13 14.16 -12.28
C CYS A 179 23.72 14.00 -11.73
N HIS A 180 23.29 12.77 -11.42
CA HIS A 180 22.01 12.50 -10.78
C HIS A 180 21.87 13.15 -9.40
N GLY A 181 22.91 13.05 -8.55
CA GLY A 181 22.90 13.73 -7.25
C GLY A 181 22.85 15.25 -7.38
N LEU A 182 23.69 15.83 -8.24
CA LEU A 182 23.72 17.26 -8.53
C LEU A 182 22.37 17.78 -9.09
N ALA A 183 21.71 16.99 -9.93
CA ALA A 183 20.39 17.35 -10.48
C ALA A 183 19.31 17.51 -9.40
N SER A 184 19.54 16.99 -8.19
CA SER A 184 18.62 17.12 -7.05
C SER A 184 18.88 18.31 -6.12
N LEU A 185 19.99 19.03 -6.32
CA LEU A 185 20.39 20.16 -5.48
C LEU A 185 19.71 21.47 -5.92
N ASP A 186 19.57 22.41 -5.01
CA ASP A 186 19.16 23.79 -5.35
C ASP A 186 20.31 24.61 -5.96
N ASP A 187 19.99 25.79 -6.47
CA ASP A 187 20.94 26.62 -7.20
C ASP A 187 22.08 27.15 -6.33
N GLU A 188 21.83 27.50 -5.07
CA GLU A 188 22.89 27.98 -4.16
C GLU A 188 23.84 26.84 -3.75
N THR A 189 23.33 25.63 -3.57
CA THR A 189 24.16 24.45 -3.31
C THR A 189 24.96 24.04 -4.55
N LEU A 190 24.38 24.14 -5.76
CA LEU A 190 25.14 23.93 -7.01
C LEU A 190 26.21 25.00 -7.21
N GLN A 191 25.90 26.26 -6.90
CA GLN A 191 26.88 27.36 -6.94
C GLN A 191 28.08 27.04 -6.05
N PHE A 192 27.82 26.57 -4.82
CA PHE A 192 28.88 26.10 -3.94
C PHE A 192 29.74 25.01 -4.59
N PHE A 193 29.15 24.00 -5.23
CA PHE A 193 29.93 22.96 -5.93
C PHE A 193 30.72 23.50 -7.13
N SER A 194 30.19 24.48 -7.86
CA SER A 194 30.89 25.12 -8.99
C SER A 194 32.16 25.85 -8.54
N GLU A 195 32.19 26.35 -7.31
CA GLU A 195 33.35 27.04 -6.71
C GLU A 195 34.34 26.07 -6.03
N HIS A 196 33.91 24.84 -5.72
CA HIS A 196 34.69 23.86 -4.96
C HIS A 196 34.91 22.55 -5.73
N GLY A 197 35.43 22.66 -6.96
CA GLY A 197 35.63 21.51 -7.87
C GLY A 197 36.38 20.32 -7.28
N SER A 198 37.35 20.57 -6.41
CA SER A 198 38.11 19.50 -5.74
C SER A 198 37.26 18.56 -4.87
N LEU A 199 36.12 19.04 -4.34
CA LEU A 199 35.19 18.21 -3.58
C LEU A 199 34.50 17.18 -4.48
N LEU A 200 34.05 17.59 -5.66
CA LEU A 200 33.42 16.70 -6.64
C LEU A 200 34.40 15.66 -7.18
N SER A 201 35.64 16.06 -7.48
CA SER A 201 36.70 15.11 -7.88
C SER A 201 36.91 14.03 -6.80
N ARG A 202 36.98 14.43 -5.52
CA ARG A 202 37.11 13.48 -4.40
C ARG A 202 35.92 12.53 -4.28
N LEU A 203 34.69 13.02 -4.47
CA LEU A 203 33.48 12.19 -4.44
C LEU A 203 33.45 11.18 -5.60
N ALA A 204 33.95 11.57 -6.78
CA ALA A 204 34.09 10.71 -7.94
C ALA A 204 35.09 9.57 -7.70
N GLU A 205 36.27 9.89 -7.17
CA GLU A 205 37.38 8.95 -6.99
C GLU A 205 37.17 7.96 -5.85
N ARG A 206 36.53 8.39 -4.74
CA ARG A 206 36.49 7.61 -3.48
C ARG A 206 35.27 6.69 -3.33
N LEU A 207 34.63 6.31 -4.43
CA LEU A 207 33.43 5.46 -4.45
C LEU A 207 32.25 6.04 -3.64
N ALA A 208 32.21 7.36 -3.44
CA ALA A 208 31.13 8.04 -2.73
C ALA A 208 29.96 8.43 -3.66
N ALA A 209 30.17 8.43 -5.00
CA ALA A 209 29.14 8.79 -5.97
C ALA A 209 27.81 8.01 -5.83
N PRO A 210 27.79 6.68 -5.53
CA PRO A 210 26.52 5.97 -5.31
C PRO A 210 25.71 6.52 -4.12
N ALA A 211 26.38 6.83 -3.01
CA ALA A 211 25.72 7.41 -1.84
C ALA A 211 25.29 8.85 -2.11
N PHE A 212 26.13 9.62 -2.79
CA PHE A 212 25.81 10.98 -3.21
C PHE A 212 24.59 11.03 -4.13
N ALA A 213 24.54 10.16 -5.15
CA ALA A 213 23.39 10.03 -6.03
C ALA A 213 22.11 9.70 -5.26
N ALA A 214 22.19 8.77 -4.31
CA ALA A 214 21.03 8.25 -3.60
C ALA A 214 20.47 9.20 -2.53
N PHE A 215 21.30 10.05 -1.92
CA PHE A 215 20.97 10.76 -0.66
C PHE A 215 21.32 12.25 -0.63
N SER A 216 21.63 12.87 -1.77
CA SER A 216 21.93 14.31 -1.83
C SER A 216 20.68 15.19 -1.91
N SER A 217 19.49 14.62 -2.06
CA SER A 217 18.25 15.36 -2.35
C SER A 217 17.89 16.42 -1.30
N THR A 218 18.30 16.20 -0.04
CA THR A 218 18.09 17.11 1.09
C THR A 218 19.34 17.88 1.50
N LEU A 219 20.45 17.74 0.77
CA LEU A 219 21.68 18.49 1.04
C LEU A 219 21.47 19.96 0.65
N ARG A 220 21.81 20.87 1.57
CA ARG A 220 21.65 22.31 1.38
C ARG A 220 22.89 23.04 1.88
N VAL A 221 23.46 23.91 1.05
CA VAL A 221 24.53 24.84 1.44
C VAL A 221 24.06 26.25 1.16
N HIS A 222 23.86 27.02 2.23
CA HIS A 222 23.42 28.42 2.13
C HIS A 222 24.39 29.32 2.91
N ALA A 223 24.78 30.45 2.33
CA ALA A 223 25.78 31.37 2.88
C ALA A 223 27.06 30.63 3.34
N ASN A 224 27.57 29.72 2.50
CA ASN A 224 28.74 28.86 2.76
C ASN A 224 28.66 28.04 4.07
N ARG A 225 27.44 27.63 4.45
CA ARG A 225 27.15 26.79 5.61
C ARG A 225 26.19 25.68 5.21
N VAL A 226 26.44 24.47 5.71
CA VAL A 226 25.48 23.36 5.56
C VAL A 226 24.24 23.65 6.40
N VAL A 227 23.06 23.64 5.77
CA VAL A 227 21.77 23.74 6.46
C VAL A 227 21.25 22.32 6.66
N ALA A 228 21.46 21.78 7.86
CA ALA A 228 21.10 20.40 8.15
C ALA A 228 19.57 20.20 8.24
N PRO A 229 19.04 19.00 7.91
CA PRO A 229 17.63 18.67 8.03
C PRO A 229 17.05 19.03 9.39
N GLY A 230 16.00 19.86 9.37
CA GLY A 230 15.32 20.37 10.57
C GLY A 230 15.89 21.66 11.15
N ALA A 231 17.07 22.12 10.69
CA ALA A 231 17.61 23.41 11.13
C ALA A 231 16.84 24.58 10.47
N PRO A 232 16.60 25.69 11.19
CA PRO A 232 15.93 26.86 10.63
C PRO A 232 16.80 27.49 9.52
N ARG A 233 16.17 27.88 8.40
CA ARG A 233 16.87 28.51 7.27
C ARG A 233 17.42 29.88 7.70
N PRO A 234 18.58 30.32 7.19
CA PRO A 234 19.14 31.64 7.52
C PRO A 234 18.21 32.82 7.20
N ALA A 235 17.38 32.71 6.16
CA ALA A 235 16.40 33.75 5.80
C ALA A 235 15.25 33.87 6.84
N ASP A 236 14.81 32.75 7.41
CA ASP A 236 13.76 32.73 8.43
C ASP A 236 14.25 33.31 9.76
N ARG A 237 15.58 33.30 9.99
CA ARG A 237 16.23 33.91 11.15
C ARG A 237 16.14 35.45 11.17
N ALA A 238 15.89 36.08 10.03
CA ALA A 238 15.76 37.53 9.96
C ALA A 238 14.34 38.03 10.30
N VAL A 239 13.33 37.14 10.24
CA VAL A 239 11.90 37.49 10.34
C VAL A 239 11.29 37.06 11.69
N ALA A 240 11.81 36.00 12.32
CA ALA A 240 11.41 35.57 13.66
C ALA A 240 12.50 35.90 14.69
N GLN A 241 12.11 36.29 15.91
CA GLN A 241 13.00 36.27 17.08
C GLN A 241 13.56 34.85 17.22
N VAL A 242 14.79 34.63 16.78
CA VAL A 242 15.34 33.30 16.49
C VAL A 242 15.37 32.41 17.72
N GLU A 243 14.55 31.36 17.70
CA GLU A 243 14.74 30.15 18.49
C GLU A 243 16.17 29.64 18.28
N ARG A 244 16.84 29.28 19.38
CA ARG A 244 18.21 28.75 19.39
C ARG A 244 18.33 27.59 18.37
N ASP A 245 19.40 27.60 17.55
CA ASP A 245 19.70 26.52 16.61
C ASP A 245 20.14 25.26 17.37
N ASP A 246 19.15 24.47 17.77
CA ASP A 246 19.31 23.24 18.55
C ASP A 246 19.58 22.01 17.67
N VAL A 247 19.52 22.14 16.34
CA VAL A 247 19.66 21.04 15.37
C VAL A 247 21.08 20.90 14.84
N SER A 248 21.74 22.01 14.50
CA SER A 248 23.12 21.96 13.99
C SER A 248 24.07 21.20 14.93
N PRO A 249 24.04 21.39 16.27
CA PRO A 249 24.90 20.64 17.19
C PRO A 249 24.66 19.11 17.17
N LEU A 250 23.45 18.65 16.84
CA LEU A 250 23.14 17.21 16.73
C LEU A 250 23.91 16.59 15.55
N TRP A 251 23.84 17.24 14.38
CA TRP A 251 24.53 16.79 13.18
C TRP A 251 26.05 16.90 13.30
N GLU A 252 26.56 17.99 13.87
CA GLU A 252 28.00 18.14 14.12
C GLU A 252 28.55 17.04 15.05
N ALA A 253 27.75 16.56 16.01
CA ALA A 253 28.15 15.52 16.95
C ALA A 253 28.28 14.13 16.30
N VAL A 254 27.52 13.85 15.22
CA VAL A 254 27.52 12.54 14.55
C VAL A 254 28.34 12.53 13.25
N VAL A 255 28.36 13.65 12.52
CA VAL A 255 29.24 13.84 11.36
C VAL A 255 30.67 14.11 11.82
N ALA A 256 30.88 14.59 13.05
CA ALA A 256 32.19 14.97 13.60
C ALA A 256 32.92 16.07 12.81
N GLU A 257 32.16 16.95 12.16
CA GLU A 257 32.65 18.16 11.48
C GLU A 257 31.64 19.30 11.63
N LYS A 258 32.11 20.55 11.54
CA LYS A 258 31.28 21.75 11.71
C LYS A 258 30.47 22.08 10.45
N VAL A 259 29.22 22.53 10.63
CA VAL A 259 28.38 22.96 9.49
C VAL A 259 28.96 24.17 8.74
N THR A 260 29.84 24.94 9.40
CA THR A 260 30.60 26.06 8.82
C THR A 260 31.82 25.62 8.00
N ARG A 261 32.07 24.32 7.85
CA ARG A 261 33.13 23.74 7.03
C ARG A 261 32.51 22.80 5.98
N PRO A 262 31.73 23.35 5.04
CA PRO A 262 30.85 22.56 4.18
C PRO A 262 31.58 21.49 3.36
N GLU A 263 32.77 21.77 2.81
CA GLU A 263 33.54 20.75 2.06
C GLU A 263 33.83 19.49 2.88
N ARG A 264 34.37 19.66 4.09
CA ARG A 264 34.73 18.53 4.96
C ARG A 264 33.49 17.85 5.51
N PHE A 265 32.47 18.62 5.85
CA PHE A 265 31.20 18.10 6.34
C PHE A 265 30.54 17.19 5.30
N ILE A 266 30.41 17.66 4.06
CA ILE A 266 29.81 16.91 2.94
C ILE A 266 30.64 15.66 2.67
N GLN A 267 31.96 15.79 2.59
CA GLN A 267 32.84 14.66 2.37
C GLN A 267 32.64 13.58 3.44
N GLN A 268 32.65 13.95 4.73
CA GLN A 268 32.49 13.01 5.82
C GLN A 268 31.09 12.39 5.86
N LEU A 269 30.04 13.16 5.53
CA LEU A 269 28.66 12.68 5.48
C LEU A 269 28.49 11.51 4.49
N PHE A 270 29.06 11.61 3.29
CA PHE A 270 28.91 10.60 2.23
C PHE A 270 29.93 9.46 2.30
N GLU A 271 31.10 9.69 2.91
CA GLU A 271 32.12 8.65 3.11
C GLU A 271 31.88 7.80 4.37
N ALA A 272 31.30 8.38 5.43
CA ALA A 272 31.08 7.69 6.69
C ALA A 272 30.19 6.47 6.53
N ASN A 273 30.64 5.34 7.09
CA ASN A 273 29.90 4.09 7.15
C ASN A 273 29.34 3.65 5.78
N GLU A 274 30.13 3.82 4.72
CA GLU A 274 29.75 3.49 3.34
C GLU A 274 28.48 4.23 2.86
N GLY A 275 28.26 5.46 3.31
CA GLY A 275 27.13 6.30 2.92
C GLY A 275 25.86 6.07 3.74
N ARG A 276 25.89 5.20 4.75
CA ARG A 276 24.74 4.93 5.63
C ARG A 276 24.36 6.14 6.49
N LEU A 277 25.33 7.00 6.83
CA LEU A 277 25.03 8.25 7.53
C LEU A 277 24.28 9.23 6.62
N ALA A 278 24.69 9.34 5.35
CA ALA A 278 23.97 10.13 4.35
C ALA A 278 22.52 9.62 4.16
N TYR A 279 22.30 8.30 4.21
CA TYR A 279 20.94 7.76 4.17
C TYR A 279 20.06 8.25 5.32
N LEU A 280 20.56 8.22 6.57
CA LEU A 280 19.82 8.74 7.71
C LEU A 280 19.55 10.25 7.57
N TYR A 281 20.51 11.01 7.07
CA TYR A 281 20.38 12.43 6.77
C TYR A 281 19.26 12.73 5.77
N ASP A 282 19.23 12.00 4.66
CA ASP A 282 18.22 12.14 3.61
C ASP A 282 16.82 11.71 4.10
N VAL A 283 16.72 10.59 4.84
CA VAL A 283 15.45 10.15 5.45
C VAL A 283 14.89 11.22 6.37
N ILE A 284 15.68 11.76 7.30
CA ILE A 284 15.21 12.80 8.24
C ILE A 284 14.77 14.05 7.48
N GLY A 285 15.46 14.41 6.40
CA GLY A 285 15.08 15.53 5.54
C GLY A 285 13.77 15.31 4.77
N GLN A 286 13.42 14.06 4.46
CA GLN A 286 12.18 13.70 3.75
C GLN A 286 10.98 13.47 4.68
N LEU A 287 11.18 13.30 5.99
CA LEU A 287 10.07 13.14 6.95
C LEU A 287 9.26 14.44 7.07
N ASP A 288 7.95 14.27 7.36
CA ASP A 288 7.08 15.38 7.76
C ASP A 288 7.57 16.04 9.07
N PRO A 289 7.18 17.31 9.35
CA PRO A 289 7.73 18.07 10.47
C PRO A 289 7.65 17.35 11.83
N GLY A 290 6.53 16.70 12.15
CA GLY A 290 6.36 16.00 13.42
C GLY A 290 7.30 14.79 13.55
N ARG A 291 7.39 13.95 12.51
CA ARG A 291 8.29 12.77 12.52
C ARG A 291 9.77 13.17 12.45
N ARG A 292 10.08 14.29 11.79
CA ARG A 292 11.42 14.88 11.80
C ARG A 292 11.78 15.36 13.20
N ALA A 293 10.88 16.04 13.89
CA ALA A 293 11.07 16.47 15.28
C ALA A 293 11.24 15.28 16.24
N PHE A 294 10.48 14.19 16.03
CA PHE A 294 10.66 12.93 16.76
C PHE A 294 12.05 12.32 16.55
N ALA A 295 12.51 12.22 15.29
CA ALA A 295 13.80 11.65 14.93
C ALA A 295 14.97 12.47 15.51
N LEU A 296 14.86 13.80 15.50
CA LEU A 296 15.85 14.72 16.08
C LEU A 296 15.73 14.84 17.61
N GLY A 297 14.68 14.28 18.22
CA GLY A 297 14.40 14.35 19.65
C GLY A 297 14.02 15.75 20.14
N LEU A 298 13.52 16.63 19.28
CA LEU A 298 13.24 18.05 19.61
C LEU A 298 12.17 18.22 20.71
N TRP A 299 11.28 17.25 20.85
CA TRP A 299 10.29 17.17 21.93
C TRP A 299 10.92 16.92 23.31
N MET A 300 12.20 16.50 23.38
CA MET A 300 12.90 16.27 24.65
C MET A 300 13.46 17.61 25.18
N PRO A 301 13.16 18.00 26.43
CA PRO A 301 13.54 19.32 26.94
C PRO A 301 15.05 19.50 27.14
N ASN A 302 15.80 18.43 27.44
CA ASN A 302 17.22 18.51 27.77
C ASN A 302 18.11 18.33 26.53
N ALA A 303 18.82 19.38 26.13
CA ALA A 303 19.70 19.39 24.97
C ALA A 303 20.84 18.36 25.01
N ALA A 304 21.44 18.11 26.19
CA ALA A 304 22.50 17.12 26.32
C ALA A 304 21.96 15.69 26.10
N VAL A 305 20.76 15.42 26.62
CA VAL A 305 20.06 14.15 26.38
C VAL A 305 19.73 14.00 24.90
N ARG A 306 19.26 15.06 24.22
CA ARG A 306 18.99 15.03 22.77
C ARG A 306 20.22 14.61 21.96
N VAL A 307 21.37 15.23 22.22
CA VAL A 307 22.63 14.89 21.53
C VAL A 307 22.99 13.41 21.74
N GLU A 308 22.91 12.92 22.98
CA GLU A 308 23.24 11.52 23.27
C GLU A 308 22.25 10.53 22.63
N ARG A 309 20.94 10.83 22.64
CA ARG A 309 19.94 10.01 21.96
C ARG A 309 20.08 10.04 20.44
N PHE A 310 20.47 11.17 19.86
CA PHE A 310 20.71 11.27 18.41
C PHE A 310 21.96 10.50 17.97
N LYS A 311 23.02 10.48 18.78
CA LYS A 311 24.19 9.59 18.56
C LYS A 311 23.78 8.11 18.61
N ALA A 312 22.91 7.74 19.56
CA ALA A 312 22.39 6.38 19.66
C ALA A 312 21.53 6.01 18.43
N LEU A 313 20.66 6.92 17.97
CA LEU A 313 19.87 6.74 16.75
C LEU A 313 20.78 6.49 15.54
N THR A 314 21.81 7.31 15.39
CA THR A 314 22.77 7.18 14.28
C THR A 314 23.50 5.84 14.34
N SER A 315 23.94 5.44 15.53
CA SER A 315 24.60 4.14 15.74
C SER A 315 23.67 2.98 15.41
N ALA A 316 22.39 3.04 15.81
CA ALA A 316 21.40 2.03 15.51
C ALA A 316 21.08 1.95 14.01
N GLY A 317 20.87 3.10 13.36
CA GLY A 317 20.54 3.19 11.94
C GLY A 317 21.65 2.66 11.03
N VAL A 318 22.90 3.01 11.34
CA VAL A 318 24.07 2.57 10.55
C VAL A 318 24.32 1.06 10.70
N ASN A 319 24.17 0.51 11.91
CA ASN A 319 24.48 -0.89 12.20
C ASN A 319 23.37 -1.89 11.85
N SER A 320 22.16 -1.40 11.57
CA SER A 320 20.99 -2.20 11.15
C SER A 320 20.97 -2.44 9.63
N PHE A 321 20.09 -3.33 9.15
CA PHE A 321 19.84 -3.54 7.71
C PHE A 321 21.11 -3.90 6.92
N ARG A 322 21.85 -4.90 7.39
CA ARG A 322 23.17 -5.29 6.84
C ARG A 322 23.07 -5.92 5.45
N GLU A 323 21.89 -6.41 5.07
CA GLU A 323 21.61 -6.98 3.75
C GLU A 323 21.64 -5.94 2.60
N TRP A 324 21.71 -4.64 2.92
CA TRP A 324 21.66 -3.56 1.96
C TRP A 324 23.03 -2.92 1.68
N HIS A 325 23.36 -2.76 0.40
CA HIS A 325 24.62 -2.21 -0.08
C HIS A 325 24.42 -1.09 -1.11
N VAL A 326 24.60 0.16 -0.67
CA VAL A 326 24.44 1.38 -1.49
C VAL A 326 25.34 1.39 -2.74
N ARG A 327 26.54 0.82 -2.64
CA ARG A 327 27.51 0.83 -3.75
C ARG A 327 27.03 0.08 -4.99
N THR A 328 26.33 -1.03 -4.77
CA THR A 328 25.83 -1.90 -5.86
C THR A 328 24.44 -1.49 -6.28
N MET A 329 23.56 -1.21 -5.32
CA MET A 329 22.15 -0.88 -5.53
C MET A 329 21.80 0.47 -4.85
N PRO A 330 22.26 1.60 -5.42
CA PRO A 330 22.12 2.91 -4.79
C PRO A 330 20.67 3.36 -4.59
N PHE A 331 19.74 2.90 -5.44
CA PHE A 331 18.33 3.31 -5.39
C PHE A 331 17.41 2.30 -4.70
N ALA A 332 17.87 1.07 -4.47
CA ALA A 332 17.14 0.10 -3.66
C ALA A 332 17.24 0.45 -2.17
N ARG A 333 16.23 0.04 -1.39
CA ARG A 333 16.17 0.15 0.07
C ARG A 333 15.76 -1.20 0.66
N ALA A 334 16.22 -1.47 1.87
CA ALA A 334 15.75 -2.63 2.60
C ALA A 334 14.25 -2.49 2.95
N SER A 335 13.50 -3.59 2.91
CA SER A 335 12.12 -3.62 3.42
C SER A 335 12.13 -3.32 4.92
N TYR A 336 11.14 -2.57 5.42
CA TYR A 336 10.97 -2.32 6.86
C TYR A 336 12.24 -1.76 7.53
N ASP A 337 12.84 -0.75 6.89
CA ASP A 337 14.10 -0.13 7.31
C ASP A 337 13.88 1.15 8.13
N VAL A 338 14.91 1.98 8.28
CA VAL A 338 14.83 3.26 9.02
C VAL A 338 13.78 4.20 8.46
N GLY A 339 13.69 4.35 7.15
CA GLY A 339 12.71 5.21 6.49
C GLY A 339 11.29 4.78 6.82
N MET A 340 10.98 3.48 6.68
CA MET A 340 9.66 2.96 7.03
C MET A 340 9.37 3.06 8.53
N THR A 341 10.37 2.83 9.39
CA THR A 341 10.19 2.86 10.85
C THR A 341 9.84 4.26 11.34
N LEU A 342 10.60 5.27 10.88
CA LEU A 342 10.36 6.68 11.25
C LEU A 342 9.13 7.25 10.55
N ALA A 343 8.74 6.74 9.38
CA ALA A 343 7.51 7.13 8.71
C ALA A 343 6.25 6.53 9.37
N ARG A 344 6.35 5.34 9.98
CA ARG A 344 5.20 4.59 10.51
C ARG A 344 4.80 5.01 11.93
N ILE A 345 5.73 5.51 12.75
CA ILE A 345 5.42 5.99 14.11
C ILE A 345 4.42 7.16 14.05
N GLU A 346 3.36 7.11 14.86
CA GLU A 346 2.48 8.25 15.07
C GLU A 346 3.03 9.15 16.18
N VAL A 347 3.00 10.45 15.91
CA VAL A 347 3.55 11.52 16.74
C VAL A 347 2.60 12.70 16.73
N ASP A 348 2.64 13.53 17.77
CA ASP A 348 1.94 14.81 17.78
C ASP A 348 2.70 15.90 16.99
N GLU A 349 2.17 17.12 16.97
CA GLU A 349 2.77 18.25 16.24
C GLU A 349 4.16 18.64 16.77
N SER A 350 4.45 18.37 18.06
CA SER A 350 5.77 18.62 18.65
C SER A 350 6.80 17.53 18.33
N GLY A 351 6.33 16.41 17.77
CA GLY A 351 7.12 15.21 17.54
C GLY A 351 7.20 14.28 18.75
N ALA A 352 6.40 14.49 19.80
CA ALA A 352 6.29 13.51 20.89
C ALA A 352 5.52 12.27 20.39
N PRO A 353 5.95 11.05 20.76
CA PRO A 353 5.27 9.82 20.32
C PRO A 353 3.84 9.73 20.85
N ALA A 354 2.91 9.34 19.99
CA ALA A 354 1.52 9.09 20.37
C ALA A 354 1.41 7.88 21.31
N ALA A 355 0.38 7.86 22.16
CA ALA A 355 0.11 6.75 23.06
C ALA A 355 -0.18 5.44 22.30
N PRO A 356 0.22 4.26 22.82
CA PRO A 356 1.05 4.06 24.02
C PRO A 356 2.49 4.54 23.77
N ALA A 357 2.98 5.43 24.61
CA ALA A 357 4.28 6.06 24.42
C ALA A 357 5.36 5.48 25.35
N ALA A 358 4.97 4.86 26.47
CA ALA A 358 5.91 4.39 27.48
C ALA A 358 6.74 3.19 26.99
N ARG A 359 8.06 3.22 27.23
CA ARG A 359 8.97 2.11 26.96
C ARG A 359 8.58 0.87 27.74
N GLY A 360 8.11 0.99 28.98
CA GLY A 360 7.64 -0.14 29.78
C GLY A 360 6.48 -0.90 29.13
N PHE A 361 5.62 -0.23 28.37
CA PHE A 361 4.58 -0.90 27.59
C PHE A 361 5.22 -1.68 26.43
N TRP A 362 6.05 -1.02 25.63
CA TRP A 362 6.63 -1.62 24.43
C TRP A 362 7.68 -2.69 24.72
N SER A 363 8.38 -2.66 25.86
CA SER A 363 9.31 -3.72 26.25
C SER A 363 8.64 -5.02 26.64
N ARG A 364 7.38 -4.94 27.10
CA ARG A 364 6.53 -6.11 27.36
C ARG A 364 5.90 -6.68 26.07
N VAL A 365 5.82 -5.87 25.00
CA VAL A 365 5.31 -6.26 23.68
C VAL A 365 6.44 -6.79 22.78
N LEU A 366 7.56 -6.07 22.71
CA LEU A 366 8.70 -6.32 21.83
C LEU A 366 9.84 -6.98 22.63
N PRO A 367 10.19 -8.24 22.34
CA PRO A 367 11.22 -8.95 23.09
C PRO A 367 12.61 -8.31 22.91
N GLY A 368 13.41 -8.26 23.99
CA GLY A 368 14.82 -7.87 23.95
C GLY A 368 15.15 -6.39 24.21
N SER A 369 14.22 -5.60 24.76
CA SER A 369 14.43 -4.17 25.05
C SER A 369 14.53 -3.87 26.56
N GLY A 370 15.41 -2.93 26.94
CA GLY A 370 15.78 -2.62 28.33
C GLY A 370 14.71 -1.94 29.20
N SER A 371 14.99 -1.84 30.50
CA SER A 371 14.03 -1.77 31.63
C SER A 371 13.66 -0.37 32.16
N ASP A 372 13.82 0.71 31.41
CA ASP A 372 13.41 2.04 31.90
C ASP A 372 11.92 2.29 31.61
N GLU A 373 11.07 1.84 32.53
CA GLU A 373 9.63 1.67 32.29
C GLU A 373 8.87 2.99 32.06
N ASP A 374 9.28 4.07 32.73
CA ASP A 374 8.53 5.34 32.77
C ASP A 374 8.90 6.30 31.63
N ARG A 375 10.02 6.07 30.93
CA ARG A 375 10.43 6.94 29.82
C ARG A 375 9.60 6.69 28.56
N PRO A 376 9.27 7.73 27.76
CA PRO A 376 8.71 7.52 26.44
C PRO A 376 9.71 6.84 25.49
N ILE A 377 9.20 6.11 24.49
CA ILE A 377 9.98 5.60 23.37
C ILE A 377 10.57 6.78 22.60
N ASP A 378 11.80 6.62 22.09
CA ASP A 378 12.40 7.57 21.18
C ASP A 378 12.90 6.85 19.92
N ALA A 379 13.30 7.63 18.92
CA ALA A 379 13.72 7.11 17.63
C ALA A 379 14.87 6.09 17.75
N ALA A 380 15.83 6.34 18.65
CA ALA A 380 16.96 5.44 18.88
C ALA A 380 16.50 4.09 19.46
N TRP A 381 15.69 4.11 20.52
CA TRP A 381 15.15 2.90 21.13
C TRP A 381 14.30 2.10 20.13
N LEU A 382 13.52 2.80 19.30
CA LEU A 382 12.69 2.17 18.29
C LEU A 382 13.51 1.46 17.22
N LEU A 383 14.57 2.11 16.69
CA LEU A 383 15.45 1.47 15.72
C LEU A 383 16.27 0.33 16.32
N GLU A 384 16.73 0.42 17.57
CA GLU A 384 17.39 -0.69 18.25
C GLU A 384 16.44 -1.90 18.38
N SER A 385 15.19 -1.62 18.75
CA SER A 385 14.15 -2.63 18.96
C SER A 385 13.61 -3.23 17.67
N ILE A 386 13.73 -2.57 16.52
CA ILE A 386 13.23 -3.08 15.24
C ILE A 386 14.37 -3.51 14.32
N GLY A 387 15.36 -2.64 14.10
CA GLY A 387 16.43 -2.81 13.12
C GLY A 387 17.37 -4.00 13.35
N SER A 388 17.45 -4.51 14.58
CA SER A 388 18.23 -5.69 14.93
C SER A 388 17.58 -7.03 14.53
N ALA A 389 16.29 -7.01 14.18
CA ALA A 389 15.52 -8.21 13.85
C ALA A 389 15.59 -8.57 12.35
N ASP A 390 15.29 -9.83 12.03
CA ASP A 390 15.13 -10.25 10.64
C ASP A 390 13.94 -9.55 9.94
N VAL A 391 13.91 -9.59 8.61
CA VAL A 391 12.91 -8.85 7.81
C VAL A 391 11.45 -9.20 8.15
N ARG A 392 11.15 -10.47 8.51
CA ARG A 392 9.79 -10.89 8.87
C ARG A 392 9.41 -10.30 10.23
N GLN A 393 10.30 -10.42 11.21
CA GLN A 393 10.08 -9.83 12.53
C GLN A 393 9.96 -8.31 12.47
N ARG A 394 10.73 -7.63 11.61
CA ARG A 394 10.60 -6.18 11.40
C ARG A 394 9.22 -5.77 10.92
N SER A 395 8.67 -6.50 9.95
CA SER A 395 7.29 -6.30 9.50
C SER A 395 6.29 -6.47 10.65
N GLU A 396 6.40 -7.56 11.41
CA GLU A 396 5.50 -7.85 12.52
C GLU A 396 5.56 -6.76 13.60
N ARG A 397 6.77 -6.34 14.01
CA ARG A 397 6.97 -5.30 15.03
C ARG A 397 6.45 -3.94 14.59
N LEU A 398 6.64 -3.56 13.32
CA LEU A 398 6.08 -2.31 12.78
C LEU A 398 4.56 -2.32 12.70
N ASP A 399 3.97 -3.46 12.37
CA ASP A 399 2.51 -3.59 12.35
C ASP A 399 1.93 -3.63 13.77
N GLN A 400 2.63 -4.22 14.75
CA GLN A 400 2.28 -4.12 16.17
C GLN A 400 2.34 -2.67 16.67
N LEU A 401 3.38 -1.92 16.32
CA LEU A 401 3.52 -0.50 16.66
C LEU A 401 2.33 0.30 16.14
N ALA A 402 2.06 0.17 14.84
CA ALA A 402 0.99 0.89 14.18
C ALA A 402 -0.39 0.51 14.72
N PHE A 403 -0.65 -0.78 14.93
CA PHE A 403 -1.89 -1.27 15.54
C PHE A 403 -2.07 -0.73 16.96
N GLY A 404 -1.04 -0.80 17.81
CA GLY A 404 -1.11 -0.35 19.19
C GLY A 404 -1.45 1.14 19.32
N GLN A 405 -0.81 1.99 18.51
CA GLN A 405 -1.11 3.44 18.52
C GLN A 405 -2.49 3.78 17.93
N ARG A 406 -2.95 3.03 16.92
CA ARG A 406 -4.30 3.24 16.37
C ARG A 406 -5.39 2.82 17.34
N VAL A 407 -5.30 1.62 17.93
CA VAL A 407 -6.33 1.14 18.85
C VAL A 407 -6.36 1.96 20.14
N ALA A 408 -5.23 2.47 20.63
CA ALA A 408 -5.22 3.37 21.79
C ALA A 408 -5.95 4.71 21.55
N ARG A 409 -6.19 5.09 20.28
CA ARG A 409 -7.04 6.26 19.95
C ARG A 409 -8.54 5.94 19.92
N ILE A 410 -8.88 4.67 19.66
CA ILE A 410 -10.26 4.20 19.56
C ILE A 410 -10.77 3.76 20.94
N VAL A 411 -9.92 3.05 21.68
CA VAL A 411 -10.24 2.42 22.94
C VAL A 411 -9.82 3.30 24.10
N ALA A 412 -10.80 3.73 24.90
CA ALA A 412 -10.50 4.33 26.19
C ALA A 412 -10.02 3.24 27.17
N ALA A 413 -8.88 3.48 27.82
CA ALA A 413 -8.34 2.58 28.85
C ALA A 413 -8.19 3.29 30.21
N PRO A 414 -9.32 3.71 30.84
CA PRO A 414 -9.28 4.45 32.10
C PRO A 414 -8.83 3.60 33.29
N THR A 415 -9.04 2.28 33.26
CA THR A 415 -8.68 1.37 34.36
C THR A 415 -7.40 0.59 34.05
N ASP A 416 -6.74 0.08 35.10
CA ASP A 416 -5.56 -0.79 34.94
C ASP A 416 -5.90 -2.11 34.23
N ARG A 417 -7.13 -2.60 34.39
CA ARG A 417 -7.63 -3.78 33.66
C ARG A 417 -7.70 -3.51 32.16
N ASP A 418 -8.24 -2.35 31.75
CA ASP A 418 -8.34 -1.99 30.34
C ASP A 418 -6.94 -1.86 29.71
N ARG A 419 -5.99 -1.27 30.45
CA ARG A 419 -4.58 -1.19 30.02
C ARG A 419 -3.94 -2.56 29.89
N ALA A 420 -4.26 -3.50 30.79
CA ALA A 420 -3.77 -4.87 30.72
C ALA A 420 -4.36 -5.65 29.54
N ASP A 421 -5.65 -5.53 29.27
CA ASP A 421 -6.29 -6.16 28.10
C ASP A 421 -5.74 -5.56 26.79
N MET A 422 -5.49 -4.24 26.74
CA MET A 422 -4.81 -3.58 25.63
C MET A 422 -3.38 -4.08 25.41
N LEU A 423 -2.57 -4.15 26.47
CA LEU A 423 -1.22 -4.71 26.41
C LEU A 423 -1.25 -6.15 25.88
N TYR A 424 -2.18 -6.96 26.39
CA TYR A 424 -2.35 -8.34 25.97
C TYR A 424 -2.72 -8.43 24.48
N ALA A 425 -3.67 -7.63 24.01
CA ALA A 425 -4.08 -7.59 22.60
C ALA A 425 -2.92 -7.21 21.66
N VAL A 426 -2.17 -6.15 21.98
CA VAL A 426 -1.03 -5.69 21.16
C VAL A 426 0.11 -6.72 21.15
N ARG A 427 0.39 -7.36 22.30
CA ARG A 427 1.39 -8.44 22.39
C ARG A 427 1.00 -9.66 21.56
N MET A 428 -0.28 -9.99 21.51
CA MET A 428 -0.80 -11.16 20.79
C MET A 428 -1.07 -10.90 19.30
N PHE A 429 -0.84 -9.68 18.82
CA PHE A 429 -1.12 -9.28 17.44
C PHE A 429 -0.45 -10.12 16.36
N PRO A 430 0.84 -10.51 16.44
CA PRO A 430 1.47 -11.36 15.43
C PRO A 430 0.82 -12.75 15.30
N ARG A 431 0.15 -13.23 16.36
CA ARG A 431 -0.54 -14.53 16.37
C ARG A 431 -1.98 -14.46 15.91
N PHE A 432 -2.69 -13.36 16.21
CA PHE A 432 -4.12 -13.19 15.94
C PHE A 432 -4.41 -11.96 15.07
N ARG A 433 -3.57 -11.72 14.07
CA ARG A 433 -3.53 -10.47 13.28
C ARG A 433 -4.89 -10.13 12.67
N MET A 434 -5.50 -11.07 11.95
CA MET A 434 -6.76 -10.80 11.26
C MET A 434 -7.96 -10.65 12.19
N LEU A 435 -7.94 -11.31 13.35
CA LEU A 435 -8.94 -11.08 14.39
C LEU A 435 -8.91 -9.63 14.85
N LEU A 436 -7.74 -9.16 15.27
CA LEU A 436 -7.57 -7.83 15.87
C LEU A 436 -7.80 -6.70 14.86
N LEU A 437 -7.33 -6.87 13.62
CA LEU A 437 -7.62 -5.92 12.54
C LEU A 437 -9.11 -5.91 12.17
N THR A 438 -9.81 -7.04 12.29
CA THR A 438 -11.27 -7.10 12.06
C THR A 438 -12.03 -6.35 13.15
N LEU A 439 -11.64 -6.51 14.42
CA LEU A 439 -12.23 -5.73 15.52
C LEU A 439 -11.97 -4.23 15.37
N GLU A 440 -10.75 -3.85 14.94
CA GLU A 440 -10.42 -2.46 14.60
C GLU A 440 -11.33 -1.92 13.48
N ARG A 441 -11.52 -2.70 12.39
CA ARG A 441 -12.39 -2.31 11.26
C ARG A 441 -13.87 -2.21 11.62
N ILE A 442 -14.35 -3.04 12.56
CA ILE A 442 -15.71 -2.97 13.11
C ILE A 442 -15.90 -1.69 13.94
N GLY A 443 -14.82 -1.14 14.50
CA GLY A 443 -14.85 0.01 15.39
C GLY A 443 -15.11 -0.37 16.84
N VAL A 444 -14.66 -1.55 17.28
CA VAL A 444 -14.75 -1.98 18.68
C VAL A 444 -13.95 -1.01 19.55
N ALA A 445 -14.61 -0.41 20.54
CA ALA A 445 -14.06 0.60 21.42
C ALA A 445 -13.77 0.07 22.84
N ASN A 446 -14.17 -1.15 23.17
CA ASN A 446 -13.96 -1.74 24.49
C ASN A 446 -12.74 -2.67 24.55
N ALA A 447 -11.74 -2.32 25.37
CA ALA A 447 -10.52 -3.10 25.59
C ALA A 447 -10.79 -4.57 26.00
N ALA A 448 -11.81 -4.80 26.84
CA ALA A 448 -12.14 -6.12 27.33
C ALA A 448 -12.57 -7.08 26.21
N VAL A 449 -13.19 -6.54 25.14
CA VAL A 449 -13.60 -7.33 23.95
C VAL A 449 -12.37 -7.84 23.20
N TYR A 450 -11.35 -7.00 23.03
CA TYR A 450 -10.08 -7.43 22.42
C TYR A 450 -9.41 -8.56 23.22
N GLY A 451 -9.29 -8.40 24.54
CA GLY A 451 -8.71 -9.42 25.41
C GLY A 451 -9.51 -10.73 25.40
N ALA A 452 -10.84 -10.66 25.44
CA ALA A 452 -11.71 -11.82 25.37
C ALA A 452 -11.65 -12.53 24.01
N ALA A 453 -11.60 -11.77 22.92
CA ALA A 453 -11.49 -12.30 21.56
C ALA A 453 -10.23 -13.15 21.40
N VAL A 454 -9.07 -12.63 21.85
CA VAL A 454 -7.79 -13.35 21.78
C VAL A 454 -7.85 -14.66 22.59
N ARG A 455 -8.45 -14.63 23.79
CA ARG A 455 -8.61 -15.84 24.62
C ARG A 455 -9.50 -16.88 23.94
N GLN A 456 -10.63 -16.46 23.37
CA GLN A 456 -11.52 -17.37 22.65
C GLN A 456 -10.86 -17.92 21.37
N ALA A 457 -10.14 -17.08 20.63
CA ALA A 457 -9.38 -17.47 19.45
C ALA A 457 -8.30 -18.52 19.78
N ALA A 458 -7.58 -18.34 20.90
CA ALA A 458 -6.62 -19.32 21.36
C ALA A 458 -7.27 -20.68 21.68
N ARG A 459 -8.47 -20.68 22.31
CA ARG A 459 -9.21 -21.91 22.64
C ARG A 459 -9.72 -22.65 21.40
N VAL A 460 -10.30 -21.92 20.44
CA VAL A 460 -10.85 -22.52 19.21
C VAL A 460 -9.76 -23.05 18.28
N SER A 461 -8.51 -22.60 18.43
CA SER A 461 -7.36 -23.09 17.66
C SER A 461 -6.69 -24.33 18.24
N VAL A 462 -7.14 -24.85 19.40
CA VAL A 462 -6.60 -26.09 20.00
C VAL A 462 -7.03 -27.36 19.26
N PRO A 463 -8.31 -27.57 18.92
CA PRO A 463 -8.75 -28.80 18.26
C PRO A 463 -8.13 -28.96 16.87
N GLU A 464 -7.80 -30.20 16.49
CA GLU A 464 -7.21 -30.53 15.19
C GLU A 464 -8.23 -31.17 14.23
N GLY A 465 -7.86 -31.22 12.95
CA GLY A 465 -8.67 -31.81 11.89
C GLY A 465 -10.06 -31.19 11.79
N HIS A 466 -11.05 -32.04 11.54
CA HIS A 466 -12.42 -31.58 11.19
C HIS A 466 -13.09 -30.81 12.31
N ARG A 467 -12.84 -31.18 13.57
CA ARG A 467 -13.40 -30.46 14.72
C ARG A 467 -12.86 -29.04 14.82
N GLY A 468 -11.54 -28.88 14.63
CA GLY A 468 -10.90 -27.57 14.58
C GLY A 468 -11.42 -26.73 13.42
N PHE A 469 -11.60 -27.35 12.25
CA PHE A 469 -12.16 -26.70 11.07
C PHE A 469 -13.55 -26.14 11.34
N VAL A 470 -14.48 -26.96 11.86
CA VAL A 470 -15.86 -26.55 12.17
C VAL A 470 -15.85 -25.38 13.17
N ALA A 471 -15.08 -25.47 14.24
CA ALA A 471 -15.07 -24.44 15.28
C ALA A 471 -14.47 -23.11 14.78
N LEU A 472 -13.42 -23.15 13.96
CA LEU A 472 -12.85 -21.95 13.32
C LEU A 472 -13.82 -21.33 12.31
N ALA A 473 -14.45 -22.14 11.46
CA ALA A 473 -15.43 -21.68 10.48
C ALA A 473 -16.64 -21.02 11.14
N GLN A 474 -17.13 -21.56 12.27
CA GLN A 474 -18.21 -20.92 13.03
C GLN A 474 -17.80 -19.57 13.62
N LEU A 475 -16.65 -19.49 14.30
CA LEU A 475 -16.21 -18.23 14.94
C LEU A 475 -15.83 -17.17 13.91
N GLN A 476 -14.98 -17.51 12.95
CA GLN A 476 -14.53 -16.55 11.93
C GLN A 476 -15.66 -16.21 10.96
N GLY A 477 -16.54 -17.17 10.62
CA GLY A 477 -17.69 -16.91 9.75
C GLY A 477 -18.69 -15.96 10.40
N GLY A 478 -19.02 -16.17 11.69
CA GLY A 478 -19.86 -15.23 12.44
C GLY A 478 -19.28 -13.81 12.52
N LEU A 479 -17.96 -13.71 12.80
CA LEU A 479 -17.26 -12.42 12.80
C LEU A 479 -17.23 -11.75 11.42
N ALA A 480 -17.06 -12.53 10.34
CA ALA A 480 -17.07 -12.01 8.96
C ALA A 480 -18.42 -11.39 8.59
N LEU A 481 -19.53 -12.02 8.98
CA LEU A 481 -20.88 -11.46 8.74
C LEU A 481 -21.08 -10.12 9.46
N VAL A 482 -20.66 -10.03 10.73
CA VAL A 482 -20.77 -8.78 11.51
C VAL A 482 -19.86 -7.70 10.94
N ALA A 483 -18.61 -8.05 10.58
CA ALA A 483 -17.68 -7.13 9.93
C ALA A 483 -18.24 -6.56 8.63
N ARG A 484 -18.86 -7.42 7.80
CA ARG A 484 -19.50 -6.99 6.57
C ARG A 484 -20.70 -6.10 6.83
N ALA A 485 -21.61 -6.48 7.72
CA ALA A 485 -22.79 -5.70 8.07
C ALA A 485 -22.44 -4.32 8.67
N ALA A 486 -21.35 -4.22 9.42
CA ALA A 486 -20.81 -2.96 9.92
C ALA A 486 -20.24 -2.10 8.77
N ALA A 487 -19.45 -2.70 7.87
CA ALA A 487 -18.84 -2.00 6.73
C ALA A 487 -19.89 -1.39 5.78
N VAL A 488 -21.03 -2.05 5.58
CA VAL A 488 -22.15 -1.54 4.75
C VAL A 488 -23.19 -0.75 5.54
N HIS A 489 -22.91 -0.43 6.81
CA HIS A 489 -23.76 0.36 7.71
C HIS A 489 -25.17 -0.21 7.94
N SER A 490 -25.32 -1.53 7.91
CA SER A 490 -26.52 -2.21 8.43
C SER A 490 -26.47 -2.34 9.96
N LEU A 491 -25.27 -2.47 10.51
CA LEU A 491 -24.99 -2.37 11.94
C LEU A 491 -24.14 -1.12 12.20
N ASP A 492 -24.54 -0.31 13.18
CA ASP A 492 -23.64 0.69 13.72
C ASP A 492 -22.56 0.03 14.61
N ALA A 493 -21.48 0.77 14.91
CA ALA A 493 -20.34 0.23 15.66
C ALA A 493 -20.72 -0.30 17.05
N SER A 494 -21.68 0.34 17.74
CA SER A 494 -22.11 -0.07 19.08
C SER A 494 -22.90 -1.38 19.05
N LYS A 495 -23.85 -1.51 18.11
CA LYS A 495 -24.59 -2.76 17.89
C LYS A 495 -23.68 -3.88 17.41
N ALA A 496 -22.76 -3.58 16.50
CA ALA A 496 -21.78 -4.55 16.02
C ALA A 496 -20.89 -5.05 17.17
N GLU A 497 -20.38 -4.16 18.02
CA GLU A 497 -19.61 -4.53 19.22
C GLU A 497 -20.42 -5.43 20.16
N ALA A 498 -21.69 -5.10 20.43
CA ALA A 498 -22.55 -5.90 21.30
C ALA A 498 -22.76 -7.33 20.75
N VAL A 499 -23.04 -7.46 19.45
CA VAL A 499 -23.22 -8.75 18.78
C VAL A 499 -21.90 -9.55 18.75
N VAL A 500 -20.76 -8.91 18.50
CA VAL A 500 -19.43 -9.54 18.57
C VAL A 500 -19.11 -10.03 19.97
N SER A 501 -19.40 -9.23 21.00
CA SER A 501 -19.17 -9.58 22.40
C SER A 501 -19.92 -10.87 22.78
N ARG A 502 -21.17 -11.01 22.31
CA ARG A 502 -21.98 -12.22 22.51
C ARG A 502 -21.39 -13.44 21.80
N LEU A 503 -20.91 -13.29 20.56
CA LEU A 503 -20.25 -14.37 19.83
C LEU A 503 -18.97 -14.85 20.53
N ILE A 504 -18.13 -13.91 20.98
CA ILE A 504 -16.89 -14.22 21.70
C ILE A 504 -17.18 -14.94 23.02
N ALA A 505 -18.28 -14.58 23.69
CA ALA A 505 -18.72 -15.19 24.94
C ALA A 505 -19.42 -16.55 24.75
N ALA A 506 -19.62 -17.02 23.51
CA ALA A 506 -20.27 -18.29 23.25
C ALA A 506 -19.51 -19.46 23.91
N PRO A 507 -20.18 -20.32 24.69
CA PRO A 507 -19.54 -21.45 25.35
C PRO A 507 -18.88 -22.40 24.34
N LEU A 508 -17.61 -22.73 24.58
CA LEU A 508 -16.87 -23.79 23.90
C LEU A 508 -16.61 -24.91 24.90
N GLY A 509 -17.06 -26.12 24.59
CA GLY A 509 -16.85 -27.32 25.41
C GLY A 509 -15.38 -27.73 25.50
N GLU A 510 -15.06 -28.60 26.46
CA GLU A 510 -13.70 -29.15 26.62
C GLU A 510 -13.25 -29.99 25.41
N ASP A 511 -14.21 -30.54 24.68
CA ASP A 511 -14.01 -31.29 23.44
C ASP A 511 -13.79 -30.39 22.21
N GLY A 512 -13.82 -29.06 22.39
CA GLY A 512 -13.58 -28.07 21.35
C GLY A 512 -14.80 -27.75 20.48
N ARG A 513 -16.02 -28.12 20.91
CA ARG A 513 -17.27 -27.87 20.17
C ARG A 513 -18.11 -26.76 20.79
N TYR A 514 -18.87 -26.05 19.97
CA TYR A 514 -19.83 -25.04 20.44
C TYR A 514 -21.17 -25.63 20.89
N ALA A 515 -21.49 -26.87 20.49
CA ALA A 515 -22.70 -27.58 20.87
C ALA A 515 -23.98 -26.75 20.66
N GLY A 516 -24.10 -26.10 19.49
CA GLY A 516 -25.23 -25.25 19.13
C GLY A 516 -25.24 -23.85 19.76
N ALA A 517 -24.18 -23.43 20.46
CA ALA A 517 -24.05 -22.08 21.01
C ALA A 517 -24.02 -21.01 19.91
N VAL A 518 -23.34 -21.26 18.79
CA VAL A 518 -23.31 -20.32 17.66
C VAL A 518 -24.67 -20.25 16.95
N ALA A 519 -25.38 -21.38 16.83
CA ALA A 519 -26.75 -21.40 16.33
C ALA A 519 -27.70 -20.55 17.21
N ARG A 520 -27.48 -20.56 18.54
CA ARG A 520 -28.18 -19.68 19.47
C ARG A 520 -27.88 -18.22 19.18
N TRP A 521 -26.60 -17.88 19.10
CA TRP A 521 -26.14 -16.52 18.82
C TRP A 521 -26.73 -15.99 17.50
N VAL A 522 -26.78 -16.79 16.43
CA VAL A 522 -27.42 -16.37 15.17
C VAL A 522 -28.89 -16.03 15.38
N ARG A 523 -29.64 -16.90 16.08
CA ARG A 523 -31.10 -16.74 16.25
C ARG A 523 -31.51 -15.68 17.27
N GLU A 524 -30.69 -15.43 18.27
CA GLU A 524 -31.03 -14.59 19.42
C GLU A 524 -30.27 -13.28 19.43
N ASP A 525 -28.96 -13.28 19.16
CA ASP A 525 -28.14 -12.07 19.26
C ASP A 525 -28.01 -11.35 17.90
N LEU A 526 -27.62 -12.07 16.84
CA LEU A 526 -27.48 -11.49 15.50
C LEU A 526 -28.84 -11.06 14.95
N ALA A 527 -29.87 -11.91 15.07
CA ALA A 527 -31.22 -11.63 14.61
C ALA A 527 -31.81 -10.34 15.21
N ASN A 528 -31.53 -10.05 16.49
CA ASN A 528 -31.97 -8.83 17.14
C ASN A 528 -31.21 -7.58 16.67
N GLY A 529 -30.01 -7.76 16.11
CA GLY A 529 -29.22 -6.68 15.53
C GLY A 529 -29.64 -6.29 14.11
N ILE A 530 -30.27 -7.20 13.36
CA ILE A 530 -30.58 -7.04 11.94
C ILE A 530 -32.08 -6.94 11.66
N ALA A 531 -32.46 -6.44 10.48
CA ALA A 531 -33.86 -6.35 10.09
C ALA A 531 -34.47 -7.75 9.87
N PRO A 532 -35.69 -8.02 10.36
CA PRO A 532 -36.34 -9.32 10.18
C PRO A 532 -36.73 -9.57 8.72
N ALA A 533 -36.75 -10.83 8.32
CA ALA A 533 -37.18 -11.30 7.00
C ALA A 533 -37.99 -12.60 7.12
N ALA A 534 -38.36 -13.20 5.99
CA ALA A 534 -39.12 -14.46 5.95
C ALA A 534 -38.35 -15.64 6.59
N ASP A 535 -37.02 -15.65 6.41
CA ASP A 535 -36.09 -16.64 6.94
C ASP A 535 -34.76 -15.97 7.32
N MET A 536 -33.91 -16.70 8.04
CA MET A 536 -32.65 -16.15 8.55
C MET A 536 -31.64 -15.90 7.43
N GLU A 537 -31.55 -16.78 6.42
CA GLU A 537 -30.69 -16.56 5.26
C GLU A 537 -30.99 -15.21 4.60
N THR A 538 -32.27 -14.93 4.34
CA THR A 538 -32.71 -13.67 3.74
C THR A 538 -32.40 -12.48 4.65
N ALA A 539 -32.61 -12.62 5.96
CA ALA A 539 -32.27 -11.56 6.91
C ALA A 539 -30.76 -11.24 6.90
N ILE A 540 -29.91 -12.27 6.90
CA ILE A 540 -28.46 -12.13 6.82
C ILE A 540 -28.04 -11.50 5.49
N ILE A 541 -28.54 -12.00 4.35
CA ILE A 541 -28.26 -11.44 3.01
C ILE A 541 -28.65 -9.96 2.97
N ASN A 542 -29.82 -9.59 3.49
CA ASN A 542 -30.24 -8.19 3.57
C ASN A 542 -29.26 -7.35 4.42
N ALA A 543 -28.84 -7.87 5.57
CA ALA A 543 -27.91 -7.18 6.46
C ALA A 543 -26.51 -6.98 5.84
N ILE A 544 -25.93 -8.00 5.20
CA ILE A 544 -24.57 -7.90 4.62
C ILE A 544 -24.53 -7.14 3.28
N SER A 545 -25.70 -6.86 2.69
CA SER A 545 -25.84 -6.05 1.47
C SER A 545 -25.87 -4.54 1.73
N GLY A 546 -26.27 -4.13 2.92
CA GLY A 546 -26.52 -2.73 3.26
C GLY A 546 -27.99 -2.31 3.09
N PRO A 547 -28.38 -1.17 3.69
CA PRO A 547 -29.75 -0.69 3.66
C PRO A 547 -30.20 -0.31 2.25
N SER A 548 -31.51 -0.43 1.97
CA SER A 548 -32.07 0.05 0.71
C SER A 548 -32.13 1.58 0.68
N SER A 549 -32.01 2.19 -0.50
CA SER A 549 -32.18 3.66 -0.64
C SER A 549 -33.57 4.16 -0.22
N GLY A 550 -34.57 3.28 -0.28
CA GLY A 550 -35.94 3.58 0.18
C GLY A 550 -36.06 3.71 1.69
N GLU A 551 -35.30 2.92 2.45
CA GLU A 551 -35.26 2.98 3.93
C GLU A 551 -34.53 4.23 4.45
N ARG A 552 -33.64 4.84 3.64
CA ARG A 552 -32.92 6.08 3.99
C ARG A 552 -33.61 7.37 3.52
N GLY A 553 -34.79 7.29 2.89
CA GLY A 553 -35.55 8.47 2.46
C GLY A 553 -34.93 9.29 1.32
N SER A 554 -33.87 8.80 0.67
CA SER A 554 -33.20 9.48 -0.44
C SER A 554 -32.79 8.47 -1.49
N SER A 555 -33.61 8.33 -2.54
CA SER A 555 -33.21 7.66 -3.77
C SER A 555 -32.78 8.71 -4.79
N ALA A 556 -31.47 8.90 -4.96
CA ALA A 556 -30.97 9.74 -6.03
C ALA A 556 -31.49 9.19 -7.36
N ARG A 557 -32.27 10.00 -8.08
CA ARG A 557 -32.71 9.68 -9.44
C ARG A 557 -31.63 10.12 -10.41
N VAL A 558 -31.29 9.24 -11.34
CA VAL A 558 -30.22 9.44 -12.32
C VAL A 558 -30.81 9.22 -13.70
N SER A 559 -30.57 10.17 -14.61
CA SER A 559 -30.88 10.02 -16.03
C SER A 559 -29.62 9.57 -16.75
N TRP A 560 -29.67 8.44 -17.44
CA TRP A 560 -28.54 7.89 -18.18
C TRP A 560 -29.01 7.28 -19.49
N GLU A 561 -28.39 7.62 -20.62
CA GLU A 561 -28.73 7.08 -21.96
C GLU A 561 -30.25 7.11 -22.30
N GLY A 562 -30.96 8.14 -21.84
CA GLY A 562 -32.42 8.29 -22.05
C GLY A 562 -33.29 7.48 -21.07
N GLY A 563 -32.70 6.58 -20.27
CA GLY A 563 -33.37 5.85 -19.19
C GLY A 563 -33.40 6.63 -17.87
N GLN A 564 -34.38 6.30 -17.02
CA GLN A 564 -34.48 6.82 -15.65
C GLN A 564 -34.16 5.72 -14.64
N TYR A 565 -33.19 6.00 -13.78
CA TYR A 565 -32.68 5.06 -12.78
C TYR A 565 -32.79 5.63 -11.38
N ARG A 566 -32.85 4.73 -10.40
CA ARG A 566 -32.69 4.97 -8.98
C ARG A 566 -31.38 4.34 -8.53
N LEU A 567 -30.54 5.10 -7.85
CA LEU A 567 -29.37 4.56 -7.18
C LEU A 567 -29.80 3.73 -5.95
N ASP A 568 -29.49 2.44 -5.93
CA ASP A 568 -29.72 1.53 -4.79
C ASP A 568 -28.59 0.50 -4.64
N LEU A 569 -27.58 0.87 -3.85
CA LEU A 569 -26.41 0.03 -3.54
C LEU A 569 -26.82 -1.28 -2.87
N GLY A 570 -27.70 -1.20 -1.86
CA GLY A 570 -28.13 -2.37 -1.11
C GLY A 570 -28.94 -3.35 -1.97
N ALA A 571 -29.81 -2.84 -2.85
CA ALA A 571 -30.61 -3.72 -3.72
C ALA A 571 -29.75 -4.45 -4.77
N ALA A 572 -28.77 -3.76 -5.36
CA ALA A 572 -27.85 -4.38 -6.31
C ALA A 572 -27.01 -5.46 -5.65
N GLU A 573 -26.49 -5.18 -4.45
CA GLU A 573 -25.71 -6.15 -3.71
C GLU A 573 -26.55 -7.35 -3.26
N ARG A 574 -27.80 -7.15 -2.84
CA ARG A 574 -28.75 -8.25 -2.54
C ARG A 574 -28.97 -9.16 -3.75
N GLN A 575 -29.18 -8.58 -4.93
CA GLN A 575 -29.38 -9.35 -6.16
C GLN A 575 -28.12 -10.14 -6.53
N ARG A 576 -26.94 -9.51 -6.43
CA ARG A 576 -25.66 -10.16 -6.67
C ARG A 576 -25.44 -11.35 -5.73
N LEU A 577 -25.62 -11.14 -4.42
CA LEU A 577 -25.47 -12.19 -3.41
C LEU A 577 -26.39 -13.36 -3.67
N ARG A 578 -27.68 -13.13 -3.98
CA ARG A 578 -28.62 -14.21 -4.31
C ARG A 578 -28.14 -15.05 -5.50
N ARG A 579 -27.69 -14.39 -6.59
CA ARG A 579 -27.14 -15.11 -7.75
C ARG A 579 -25.88 -15.92 -7.41
N VAL A 580 -25.00 -15.39 -6.55
CA VAL A 580 -23.82 -16.14 -6.08
C VAL A 580 -24.26 -17.34 -5.23
N ARG A 581 -25.18 -17.15 -4.29
CA ARG A 581 -25.72 -18.22 -3.44
C ARG A 581 -26.38 -19.34 -4.26
N GLU A 582 -27.17 -18.97 -5.26
CA GLU A 582 -27.77 -19.92 -6.22
C GLU A 582 -26.71 -20.76 -6.93
N LYS A 583 -25.62 -20.14 -7.41
CA LYS A 583 -24.52 -20.84 -8.09
C LYS A 583 -23.62 -21.66 -7.16
N GLN A 584 -23.55 -21.32 -5.87
CA GLN A 584 -22.84 -22.12 -4.89
C GLN A 584 -23.57 -23.43 -4.57
N GLU A 585 -24.88 -23.55 -4.88
CA GLU A 585 -25.69 -24.76 -4.64
C GLU A 585 -25.54 -25.33 -3.21
N THR A 586 -25.32 -24.45 -2.24
CA THR A 586 -25.19 -24.83 -0.83
C THR A 586 -26.53 -24.72 -0.12
N LEU A 587 -26.70 -25.53 0.92
CA LEU A 587 -27.91 -25.50 1.74
C LEU A 587 -28.06 -24.15 2.43
N PRO A 588 -29.31 -23.65 2.56
CA PRO A 588 -29.56 -22.46 3.36
C PRO A 588 -29.18 -22.64 4.83
N ILE A 589 -28.73 -21.57 5.48
CA ILE A 589 -28.34 -21.57 6.90
C ILE A 589 -29.48 -22.03 7.81
N ASP A 590 -30.73 -21.76 7.42
CA ASP A 590 -31.95 -22.15 8.13
C ASP A 590 -32.07 -23.66 8.34
N VAL A 591 -31.48 -24.49 7.47
CA VAL A 591 -31.46 -25.96 7.62
C VAL A 591 -30.69 -26.33 8.89
N GLY A 592 -29.45 -25.84 9.04
CA GLY A 592 -28.62 -26.07 10.23
C GLY A 592 -29.27 -25.49 11.49
N LEU A 593 -29.85 -24.29 11.41
CA LEU A 593 -30.53 -23.64 12.54
C LEU A 593 -31.78 -24.40 12.98
N THR A 594 -32.50 -25.03 12.05
CA THR A 594 -33.68 -25.85 12.33
C THR A 594 -33.28 -27.16 13.02
N ILE A 595 -32.22 -27.82 12.55
CA ILE A 595 -31.68 -29.02 13.21
C ILE A 595 -31.20 -28.67 14.62
N ALA A 596 -30.46 -27.57 14.79
CA ALA A 596 -29.97 -27.13 16.10
C ALA A 596 -31.13 -26.87 17.09
N ALA A 597 -32.20 -26.20 16.63
CA ALA A 597 -33.37 -25.94 17.46
C ALA A 597 -34.12 -27.23 17.82
N ALA A 598 -34.29 -28.14 16.85
CA ALA A 598 -34.89 -29.46 17.06
C ALA A 598 -34.09 -30.30 18.07
N ALA A 599 -32.77 -30.39 17.88
CA ALA A 599 -31.88 -31.13 18.79
C ALA A 599 -31.92 -30.55 20.20
N ARG A 600 -31.86 -29.22 20.35
CA ARG A 600 -31.97 -28.54 21.65
C ARG A 600 -33.30 -28.85 22.34
N GLN A 601 -34.42 -28.78 21.61
CA GLN A 601 -35.74 -29.12 22.14
C GLN A 601 -35.80 -30.59 22.58
N LEU A 602 -35.09 -31.50 21.91
CA LEU A 602 -35.09 -32.92 22.28
C LEU A 602 -34.13 -33.26 23.42
N VAL A 603 -33.06 -32.48 23.59
CA VAL A 603 -32.07 -32.65 24.66
C VAL A 603 -32.51 -31.98 25.97
N SER A 604 -33.47 -31.04 25.94
CA SER A 604 -34.02 -30.47 27.17
C SER A 604 -34.76 -31.52 27.99
N ASP A 605 -34.40 -31.65 29.27
CA ASP A 605 -35.07 -32.56 30.19
C ASP A 605 -36.57 -32.23 30.26
N GLY A 606 -37.42 -33.24 30.00
CA GLY A 606 -38.87 -33.14 30.15
C GLY A 606 -39.67 -32.89 28.86
N THR A 607 -39.06 -32.94 27.67
CA THR A 607 -39.80 -32.78 26.40
C THR A 607 -40.88 -33.85 26.22
N PRO A 608 -42.17 -33.47 26.11
CA PRO A 608 -43.26 -34.43 25.93
C PRO A 608 -43.10 -35.26 24.65
N LEU A 609 -43.41 -36.56 24.71
CA LEU A 609 -43.29 -37.47 23.55
C LEU A 609 -44.09 -37.00 22.32
N ALA A 610 -45.25 -36.36 22.54
CA ALA A 610 -46.06 -35.79 21.46
C ALA A 610 -45.33 -34.64 20.74
N GLU A 611 -44.64 -33.77 21.49
CA GLU A 611 -43.82 -32.71 20.92
C GLU A 611 -42.59 -33.28 20.20
N ALA A 612 -41.93 -34.27 20.79
CA ALA A 612 -40.82 -34.98 20.16
C ALA A 612 -41.22 -35.60 18.81
N GLN A 613 -42.43 -36.16 18.72
CA GLN A 613 -42.97 -36.70 17.48
C GLN A 613 -43.23 -35.59 16.44
N GLY A 614 -43.71 -34.42 16.87
CA GLY A 614 -43.81 -33.23 16.01
C GLY A 614 -42.46 -32.74 15.50
N VAL A 615 -41.41 -32.79 16.34
CA VAL A 615 -40.03 -32.45 15.94
C VAL A 615 -39.53 -33.41 14.86
N VAL A 616 -39.70 -34.72 15.05
CA VAL A 616 -39.31 -35.74 14.06
C VAL A 616 -40.01 -35.50 12.72
N GLY A 617 -41.31 -35.19 12.72
CA GLY A 617 -42.05 -34.87 11.49
C GLY A 617 -41.44 -33.70 10.70
N ARG A 618 -41.02 -32.63 11.40
CA ARG A 618 -40.32 -31.50 10.75
C ARG A 618 -38.95 -31.90 10.19
N LEU A 619 -38.16 -32.68 10.94
CA LEU A 619 -36.87 -33.18 10.49
C LEU A 619 -37.01 -34.09 9.26
N THR A 620 -38.03 -34.95 9.22
CA THR A 620 -38.32 -35.82 8.07
C THR A 620 -38.66 -35.02 6.82
N ALA A 621 -39.53 -34.01 6.94
CA ALA A 621 -39.90 -33.16 5.79
C ALA A 621 -38.68 -32.41 5.20
N MET A 622 -37.74 -32.01 6.05
CA MET A 622 -36.52 -31.31 5.63
C MET A 622 -35.46 -32.27 5.05
N ALA A 623 -35.40 -33.52 5.51
CA ALA A 623 -34.37 -34.49 5.08
C ALA A 623 -34.43 -34.84 3.59
N ASP A 624 -35.57 -34.66 2.93
CA ASP A 624 -35.71 -34.83 1.47
C ASP A 624 -34.95 -33.75 0.68
N GLY A 625 -34.78 -32.55 1.25
CA GLY A 625 -34.07 -31.43 0.64
C GLY A 625 -32.55 -31.41 0.88
N VAL A 626 -32.03 -32.30 1.73
CA VAL A 626 -30.58 -32.39 2.00
C VAL A 626 -29.93 -33.28 0.93
N PRO A 627 -29.01 -32.75 0.09
CA PRO A 627 -28.41 -33.51 -1.00
C PRO A 627 -27.54 -34.66 -0.48
N ARG A 628 -27.49 -35.76 -1.24
CA ARG A 628 -26.54 -36.85 -1.04
C ARG A 628 -25.28 -36.54 -1.85
N ARG A 629 -24.17 -36.27 -1.17
CA ARG A 629 -22.86 -36.07 -1.82
C ARG A 629 -22.02 -37.33 -1.71
N SER A 630 -21.31 -37.69 -2.78
CA SER A 630 -20.42 -38.84 -2.76
C SER A 630 -19.13 -38.51 -1.98
N ARG A 631 -18.44 -39.54 -1.47
CA ARG A 631 -17.16 -39.34 -0.77
C ARG A 631 -16.07 -38.80 -1.68
N ASP A 632 -16.10 -39.17 -2.95
CA ASP A 632 -15.08 -38.79 -3.93
C ASP A 632 -15.22 -37.29 -4.27
N ASP A 633 -16.46 -36.81 -4.52
CA ASP A 633 -16.76 -35.39 -4.74
C ASP A 633 -16.35 -34.49 -3.56
N GLU A 634 -16.53 -34.99 -2.33
CA GLU A 634 -16.08 -34.28 -1.13
C GLU A 634 -14.55 -34.28 -1.04
N SER A 635 -13.87 -35.38 -1.37
CA SER A 635 -12.41 -35.49 -1.22
C SER A 635 -11.62 -34.53 -2.11
N ASP A 636 -12.08 -34.28 -3.34
CA ASP A 636 -11.42 -33.39 -4.30
C ASP A 636 -11.53 -31.90 -3.92
N ASN A 637 -12.42 -31.57 -2.98
CA ASN A 637 -12.73 -30.20 -2.57
C ASN A 637 -12.21 -29.84 -1.17
N LEU A 638 -11.50 -30.74 -0.48
CA LEU A 638 -11.06 -30.52 0.90
C LEU A 638 -9.67 -29.88 0.98
N ALA A 639 -9.54 -28.93 1.90
CA ALA A 639 -8.25 -28.41 2.28
C ALA A 639 -7.39 -29.50 2.95
N PRO A 640 -6.06 -29.50 2.72
CA PRO A 640 -5.15 -30.46 3.34
C PRO A 640 -5.28 -30.49 4.87
N GLY A 641 -5.46 -31.69 5.44
CA GLY A 641 -5.52 -31.90 6.88
C GLY A 641 -6.83 -31.48 7.57
N ALA A 642 -7.80 -30.90 6.85
CA ALA A 642 -9.09 -30.51 7.41
C ALA A 642 -9.94 -31.72 7.87
N GLY A 643 -9.68 -32.92 7.36
CA GLY A 643 -10.48 -34.11 7.66
C GLY A 643 -11.77 -34.17 6.84
N MET A 644 -12.39 -35.36 6.79
CA MET A 644 -13.61 -35.54 6.00
C MET A 644 -14.86 -35.04 6.74
N PRO A 645 -15.76 -34.31 6.07
CA PRO A 645 -17.08 -33.98 6.56
C PRO A 645 -17.92 -35.23 6.81
N ALA A 646 -18.93 -35.10 7.67
CA ALA A 646 -19.90 -36.17 7.87
C ALA A 646 -20.80 -36.30 6.62
N ALA A 647 -21.28 -37.51 6.34
CA ALA A 647 -22.31 -37.73 5.32
C ALA A 647 -23.65 -37.15 5.82
N GLN A 648 -23.85 -35.84 5.64
CA GLN A 648 -24.91 -35.05 6.27
C GLN A 648 -26.30 -35.67 6.13
N HIS A 649 -26.66 -36.12 4.92
CA HIS A 649 -27.94 -36.79 4.64
C HIS A 649 -28.09 -38.10 5.44
N GLU A 650 -27.05 -38.92 5.49
CA GLU A 650 -27.08 -40.22 6.17
C GLU A 650 -27.15 -40.05 7.69
N VAL A 651 -26.40 -39.11 8.24
CA VAL A 651 -26.42 -38.79 9.67
C VAL A 651 -27.80 -38.28 10.08
N LEU A 652 -28.41 -37.38 9.29
CA LEU A 652 -29.75 -36.87 9.54
C LEU A 652 -30.80 -37.99 9.52
N ARG A 653 -30.79 -38.84 8.48
CA ARG A 653 -31.72 -39.98 8.35
C ARG A 653 -31.58 -40.97 9.50
N LYS A 654 -30.34 -41.33 9.84
CA LYS A 654 -30.07 -42.22 10.97
C LYS A 654 -30.55 -41.63 12.30
N GLY A 655 -30.35 -40.33 12.51
CA GLY A 655 -30.86 -39.62 13.69
C GLY A 655 -32.39 -39.65 13.77
N ILE A 656 -33.07 -39.38 12.65
CA ILE A 656 -34.54 -39.47 12.53
C ILE A 656 -35.05 -40.89 12.87
N ASP A 657 -34.38 -41.92 12.37
CA ASP A 657 -34.75 -43.32 12.62
C ASP A 657 -34.58 -43.70 14.09
N GLU A 658 -33.46 -43.33 14.71
CA GLU A 658 -33.21 -43.61 16.13
C GLU A 658 -34.16 -42.82 17.05
N LEU A 659 -34.46 -41.57 16.73
CA LEU A 659 -35.49 -40.80 17.45
C LEU A 659 -36.86 -41.45 17.33
N THR A 660 -37.25 -41.88 16.12
CA THR A 660 -38.52 -42.57 15.89
C THR A 660 -38.61 -43.85 16.72
N LYS A 661 -37.53 -44.63 16.80
CA LYS A 661 -37.47 -45.84 17.64
C LYS A 661 -37.56 -45.49 19.13
N ALA A 662 -36.85 -44.46 19.59
CA ALA A 662 -36.84 -44.03 20.98
C ALA A 662 -38.22 -43.54 21.46
N ILE A 663 -38.92 -42.78 20.61
CA ILE A 663 -40.29 -42.30 20.87
C ILE A 663 -41.26 -43.49 20.94
N ARG A 664 -41.15 -44.45 20.02
CA ARG A 664 -41.97 -45.68 20.06
C ARG A 664 -41.74 -46.49 21.33
N SER A 665 -40.51 -46.54 21.85
CA SER A 665 -40.20 -47.19 23.13
C SER A 665 -40.58 -46.37 24.36
N LYS A 666 -41.11 -45.15 24.20
CA LYS A 666 -41.47 -44.22 25.29
C LYS A 666 -40.32 -43.94 26.27
N ASP A 667 -39.09 -43.99 25.79
CA ASP A 667 -37.89 -43.82 26.60
C ASP A 667 -37.30 -42.43 26.38
N GLY A 668 -37.62 -41.50 27.29
CA GLY A 668 -37.14 -40.12 27.22
C GLY A 668 -35.63 -39.98 27.27
N LYS A 669 -34.92 -40.83 28.04
CA LYS A 669 -33.45 -40.81 28.08
C LYS A 669 -32.85 -41.25 26.75
N ARG A 670 -33.48 -42.22 26.09
CA ARG A 670 -33.08 -42.65 24.75
C ARG A 670 -33.36 -41.59 23.69
N VAL A 671 -34.40 -40.77 23.84
CA VAL A 671 -34.65 -39.60 22.96
C VAL A 671 -33.51 -38.60 23.08
N VAL A 672 -33.11 -38.23 24.31
CA VAL A 672 -31.98 -37.31 24.54
C VAL A 672 -30.70 -37.83 23.87
N ARG A 673 -30.34 -39.09 24.13
CA ARG A 673 -29.14 -39.71 23.51
C ARG A 673 -29.22 -39.78 21.99
N ALA A 674 -30.41 -40.04 21.42
CA ALA A 674 -30.60 -40.08 19.96
C ALA A 674 -30.53 -38.68 19.31
N ALA A 675 -30.75 -37.61 20.08
CA ALA A 675 -30.65 -36.24 19.60
C ALA A 675 -29.22 -35.66 19.64
N GLU A 676 -28.31 -36.21 20.47
CA GLU A 676 -26.92 -35.73 20.59
C GLU A 676 -26.18 -35.64 19.22
N PRO A 677 -26.21 -36.64 18.32
CA PRO A 677 -25.53 -36.54 17.02
C PRO A 677 -26.11 -35.45 16.10
N LEU A 678 -27.36 -35.04 16.32
CA LEU A 678 -27.98 -33.96 15.55
C LEU A 678 -27.43 -32.59 15.97
N VAL A 679 -26.90 -32.44 17.19
CA VAL A 679 -26.20 -31.22 17.63
C VAL A 679 -24.91 -31.06 16.83
N ASP A 680 -24.10 -32.12 16.75
CA ASP A 680 -22.84 -32.13 15.99
C ASP A 680 -23.09 -31.87 14.50
N LEU A 681 -24.12 -32.50 13.93
CA LEU A 681 -24.52 -32.27 12.53
C LEU A 681 -24.93 -30.80 12.30
N ALA A 682 -25.71 -30.22 13.22
CA ALA A 682 -26.15 -28.83 13.09
C ALA A 682 -24.99 -27.84 13.16
N ASP A 683 -24.01 -28.07 14.05
CA ASP A 683 -22.81 -27.24 14.14
C ASP A 683 -21.98 -27.30 12.85
N GLU A 684 -21.79 -28.49 12.28
CA GLU A 684 -21.08 -28.68 11.02
C GLU A 684 -21.80 -27.98 9.86
N MET A 685 -23.12 -28.18 9.71
CA MET A 685 -23.90 -27.53 8.65
C MET A 685 -23.89 -26.00 8.78
N LEU A 686 -23.96 -25.49 10.01
CA LEU A 686 -23.85 -24.06 10.29
C LEU A 686 -22.46 -23.52 9.93
N ALA A 687 -21.39 -24.26 10.22
CA ALA A 687 -20.01 -23.88 9.89
C ALA A 687 -19.83 -23.67 8.38
N TYR A 688 -20.27 -24.64 7.56
CA TYR A 688 -20.19 -24.53 6.10
C TYR A 688 -21.09 -23.42 5.54
N SER A 689 -22.28 -23.21 6.14
CA SER A 689 -23.18 -22.13 5.72
C SER A 689 -22.57 -20.75 5.97
N LEU A 690 -22.02 -20.52 7.17
CA LEU A 690 -21.34 -19.27 7.52
C LEU A 690 -20.11 -19.02 6.63
N LEU A 691 -19.32 -20.07 6.37
CA LEU A 691 -18.17 -20.03 5.45
C LEU A 691 -18.60 -19.63 4.03
N SER A 692 -19.64 -20.29 3.50
CA SER A 692 -20.14 -20.08 2.14
C SER A 692 -20.73 -18.67 1.96
N ILE A 693 -21.46 -18.14 2.95
CA ILE A 693 -21.99 -16.77 2.94
C ILE A 693 -20.85 -15.74 3.02
N ALA A 694 -19.82 -15.99 3.84
CA ALA A 694 -18.65 -15.11 3.91
C ALA A 694 -17.92 -15.01 2.56
N TYR A 695 -17.78 -16.13 1.83
CA TYR A 695 -17.27 -16.12 0.46
C TYR A 695 -18.19 -15.38 -0.51
N ALA A 696 -19.50 -15.57 -0.42
CA ALA A 696 -20.45 -14.89 -1.31
C ALA A 696 -20.35 -13.35 -1.24
N ALA A 697 -20.04 -12.81 -0.05
CA ALA A 697 -19.82 -11.38 0.17
C ALA A 697 -18.66 -10.80 -0.66
N GLU A 698 -17.65 -11.62 -0.98
CA GLU A 698 -16.38 -11.14 -1.56
C GLU A 698 -16.07 -11.73 -2.94
N VAL A 699 -16.71 -12.84 -3.34
CA VAL A 699 -16.69 -13.32 -4.74
C VAL A 699 -17.40 -12.27 -5.60
N GLY A 700 -16.67 -11.59 -6.48
CA GLY A 700 -17.17 -10.44 -7.24
C GLY A 700 -18.32 -10.76 -8.20
N ASP A 701 -17.98 -11.04 -9.46
CA ASP A 701 -18.95 -11.32 -10.52
C ASP A 701 -19.57 -12.72 -10.38
N PRO A 702 -20.91 -12.86 -10.23
CA PRO A 702 -21.56 -14.16 -10.22
C PRO A 702 -21.31 -14.97 -11.50
N ASP A 703 -21.07 -14.31 -12.64
CA ASP A 703 -20.80 -14.95 -13.93
C ASP A 703 -19.29 -15.17 -14.19
N GLY A 704 -18.43 -14.85 -13.20
CA GLY A 704 -16.99 -15.04 -13.27
C GLY A 704 -16.54 -16.50 -13.18
N ALA A 705 -15.33 -16.77 -13.66
CA ALA A 705 -14.77 -18.12 -13.76
C ALA A 705 -14.64 -18.87 -12.41
N VAL A 706 -14.58 -18.13 -11.29
CA VAL A 706 -14.41 -18.70 -9.95
C VAL A 706 -15.60 -19.59 -9.54
N LEU A 707 -16.82 -19.26 -9.99
CA LEU A 707 -18.03 -20.02 -9.66
C LEU A 707 -18.40 -21.08 -10.73
N LEU A 708 -17.52 -21.34 -11.71
CA LEU A 708 -17.76 -22.40 -12.70
C LEU A 708 -17.54 -23.81 -12.16
N ALA A 709 -16.85 -23.96 -11.03
CA ALA A 709 -16.28 -25.24 -10.56
C ALA A 709 -16.69 -25.62 -9.12
N ASP A 710 -17.98 -25.46 -8.78
CA ASP A 710 -18.60 -25.70 -7.44
C ASP A 710 -18.26 -24.61 -6.38
N ASP A 711 -18.84 -24.70 -5.18
CA ASP A 711 -18.61 -23.76 -4.08
C ASP A 711 -17.17 -23.81 -3.57
N VAL A 712 -16.38 -22.83 -4.02
CA VAL A 712 -14.97 -22.64 -3.65
C VAL A 712 -14.74 -22.47 -2.15
N SER A 713 -15.76 -22.10 -1.38
CA SER A 713 -15.64 -21.92 0.07
C SER A 713 -15.21 -23.21 0.78
N ARG A 714 -15.56 -24.38 0.22
CA ARG A 714 -15.22 -25.70 0.78
C ARG A 714 -13.72 -26.00 0.77
N ARG A 715 -12.99 -25.35 -0.14
CA ARG A 715 -11.54 -25.50 -0.30
C ARG A 715 -10.74 -24.60 0.65
N HIS A 716 -11.41 -23.82 1.51
CA HIS A 716 -10.73 -22.90 2.43
C HIS A 716 -9.77 -23.65 3.37
N ASP A 717 -8.52 -23.21 3.42
CA ASP A 717 -7.47 -23.84 4.20
C ASP A 717 -7.05 -22.99 5.41
N PHE A 718 -7.46 -23.41 6.60
CA PHE A 718 -6.99 -22.79 7.86
C PHE A 718 -5.56 -23.22 8.24
N GLY A 719 -4.89 -24.06 7.44
CA GLY A 719 -3.53 -24.53 7.64
C GLY A 719 -3.42 -25.86 8.42
N PHE A 720 -4.48 -26.69 8.46
CA PHE A 720 -4.45 -27.95 9.19
C PHE A 720 -3.45 -28.98 8.65
N GLY A 721 -3.03 -28.84 7.39
CA GLY A 721 -1.93 -29.62 6.82
C GLY A 721 -0.56 -29.33 7.43
N VAL A 722 -0.41 -28.24 8.19
CA VAL A 722 0.83 -27.86 8.86
C VAL A 722 1.00 -28.65 10.16
N ARG A 723 2.14 -29.35 10.27
CA ARG A 723 2.48 -30.18 11.44
C ARG A 723 2.82 -29.38 12.69
N ASP A 724 3.48 -28.23 12.54
CA ASP A 724 3.87 -27.37 13.65
C ASP A 724 2.64 -26.60 14.18
N SER A 725 2.33 -26.75 15.47
CA SER A 725 1.13 -26.18 16.07
C SER A 725 1.15 -24.66 16.17
N ASP A 726 2.32 -24.02 16.34
CA ASP A 726 2.41 -22.55 16.36
C ASP A 726 2.24 -21.97 14.95
N ILE A 727 2.88 -22.59 13.95
CA ILE A 727 2.72 -22.17 12.55
C ILE A 727 1.28 -22.37 12.11
N ARG A 728 0.64 -23.49 12.46
CA ARG A 728 -0.78 -23.74 12.18
C ARG A 728 -1.68 -22.69 12.82
N LEU A 729 -1.49 -22.41 14.11
CA LEU A 729 -2.24 -21.36 14.81
C LEU A 729 -2.07 -20.01 14.11
N ARG A 730 -0.84 -19.62 13.78
CA ARG A 730 -0.60 -18.35 13.06
C ARG A 730 -1.24 -18.33 11.69
N THR A 731 -1.25 -19.45 10.97
CA THR A 731 -1.82 -19.55 9.62
C THR A 731 -3.31 -19.22 9.65
N ALA A 732 -4.09 -19.86 10.53
CA ALA A 732 -5.54 -19.66 10.68
C ALA A 732 -5.96 -18.21 10.99
N TRP A 733 -5.04 -17.36 11.44
CA TRP A 733 -5.29 -15.94 11.80
C TRP A 733 -4.41 -14.95 11.02
N SER A 734 -3.68 -15.43 10.03
CA SER A 734 -2.85 -14.61 9.13
C SER A 734 -3.70 -13.99 8.02
N PRO A 735 -3.25 -12.88 7.39
CA PRO A 735 -3.92 -12.32 6.22
C PRO A 735 -4.10 -13.41 5.16
N PRO A 736 -5.35 -13.66 4.70
CA PRO A 736 -5.60 -14.71 3.74
C PRO A 736 -4.92 -14.40 2.42
N ARG A 737 -4.49 -15.45 1.73
CA ARG A 737 -3.84 -15.36 0.42
C ARG A 737 -4.35 -16.46 -0.49
N GLN A 738 -4.36 -16.15 -1.78
CA GLN A 738 -4.65 -17.12 -2.84
C GLN A 738 -3.46 -18.06 -3.01
N GLU A 739 -3.72 -19.37 -3.03
CA GLU A 739 -2.72 -20.39 -3.33
C GLU A 739 -2.99 -21.00 -4.71
N VAL A 740 -2.00 -20.87 -5.60
CA VAL A 740 -2.00 -21.47 -6.94
C VAL A 740 -0.84 -22.45 -7.00
N ILE A 741 -1.10 -23.71 -6.69
CA ILE A 741 -0.09 -24.78 -6.69
C ILE A 741 -0.40 -25.73 -7.86
N PRO A 742 0.59 -26.13 -8.69
CA PRO A 742 0.36 -27.09 -9.76
C PRO A 742 -0.31 -28.37 -9.24
N ASN A 743 -1.36 -28.82 -9.93
CA ASN A 743 -2.16 -30.01 -9.61
C ASN A 743 -2.93 -29.95 -8.28
N VAL A 744 -3.03 -28.78 -7.65
CA VAL A 744 -3.93 -28.53 -6.53
C VAL A 744 -4.96 -27.50 -7.00
N PRO A 745 -6.27 -27.73 -6.78
CA PRO A 745 -7.27 -26.71 -7.05
C PRO A 745 -6.90 -25.41 -6.34
N TRP A 746 -7.09 -24.28 -7.03
CA TRP A 746 -6.92 -22.97 -6.42
C TRP A 746 -7.79 -22.88 -5.15
N HIS A 747 -7.22 -22.32 -4.10
CA HIS A 747 -7.88 -22.13 -2.82
C HIS A 747 -7.32 -20.91 -2.10
N VAL A 748 -7.95 -20.57 -0.97
CA VAL A 748 -7.46 -19.51 -0.07
C VAL A 748 -6.94 -20.17 1.19
N THR A 749 -5.72 -19.82 1.58
CA THR A 749 -5.13 -20.23 2.86
C THR A 749 -5.05 -19.03 3.80
N GLY A 750 -5.37 -19.23 5.07
CA GLY A 750 -5.22 -18.23 6.11
C GLY A 750 -6.47 -18.04 6.96
N SER A 751 -6.75 -16.81 7.38
CA SER A 751 -7.99 -16.46 8.06
C SER A 751 -9.14 -16.28 7.08
N LEU A 752 -10.34 -16.72 7.45
CA LEU A 752 -11.57 -16.33 6.77
C LEU A 752 -11.86 -14.82 6.93
N LEU A 753 -11.32 -14.21 7.98
CA LEU A 753 -11.38 -12.77 8.17
C LEU A 753 -10.42 -12.09 7.19
N GLY A 754 -10.93 -11.14 6.41
CA GLY A 754 -10.15 -10.43 5.40
C GLY A 754 -10.17 -11.06 4.01
N LEU A 755 -11.19 -11.86 3.67
CA LEU A 755 -11.35 -12.37 2.29
C LEU A 755 -11.37 -11.27 1.24
N ASP A 756 -11.83 -10.06 1.58
CA ASP A 756 -11.79 -8.87 0.73
C ASP A 756 -10.36 -8.50 0.31
N ILE A 757 -9.34 -8.88 1.10
CA ILE A 757 -7.92 -8.68 0.79
C ILE A 757 -7.43 -9.78 -0.15
N ALA A 758 -7.68 -11.05 0.18
CA ALA A 758 -7.23 -12.19 -0.63
C ALA A 758 -7.89 -12.20 -2.01
N LEU A 759 -9.17 -11.85 -2.08
CA LEU A 759 -9.99 -11.86 -3.28
C LEU A 759 -10.06 -10.49 -3.97
N ALA A 760 -9.24 -9.53 -3.57
CA ALA A 760 -9.21 -8.19 -4.15
C ALA A 760 -9.13 -8.17 -5.70
N PRO A 761 -8.39 -9.05 -6.39
CA PRO A 761 -8.40 -9.11 -7.85
C PRO A 761 -9.79 -9.41 -8.45
N LEU A 762 -10.67 -10.11 -7.73
CA LEU A 762 -12.04 -10.41 -8.16
C LEU A 762 -12.98 -9.20 -8.03
N ALA A 763 -12.55 -8.14 -7.34
CA ALA A 763 -13.29 -6.88 -7.29
C ALA A 763 -13.13 -6.05 -8.57
N LEU A 764 -12.11 -6.33 -9.39
CA LEU A 764 -11.86 -5.69 -10.68
C LEU A 764 -12.77 -6.29 -11.76
N ARG A 765 -13.12 -5.48 -12.76
CA ARG A 765 -14.00 -5.90 -13.87
C ARG A 765 -13.31 -5.65 -15.20
N ARG A 766 -13.17 -6.70 -16.01
CA ARG A 766 -12.70 -6.56 -17.39
C ARG A 766 -13.89 -6.29 -18.31
N ILE A 767 -13.88 -5.14 -18.98
CA ILE A 767 -15.02 -4.68 -19.81
C ILE A 767 -14.75 -4.91 -21.30
N SER A 768 -13.49 -4.93 -21.72
CA SER A 768 -13.11 -5.33 -23.08
C SER A 768 -12.29 -6.61 -23.06
N VAL A 769 -12.67 -7.57 -23.91
CA VAL A 769 -11.95 -8.84 -24.13
C VAL A 769 -11.19 -8.83 -25.46
N ASP A 770 -11.27 -7.72 -26.19
CA ASP A 770 -10.74 -7.59 -27.54
C ASP A 770 -9.26 -7.18 -27.49
N GLY A 771 -8.39 -8.16 -27.54
CA GLY A 771 -6.95 -7.95 -27.73
C GLY A 771 -6.08 -9.02 -27.08
N VAL A 772 -4.97 -9.37 -27.74
CA VAL A 772 -3.87 -10.08 -27.10
C VAL A 772 -3.19 -9.07 -26.18
N LEU A 773 -3.52 -9.11 -24.89
CA LEU A 773 -2.90 -8.24 -23.89
C LEU A 773 -1.44 -8.67 -23.70
N GLU A 774 -0.51 -7.72 -23.85
CA GLU A 774 0.87 -7.90 -23.39
C GLU A 774 0.86 -8.15 -21.88
N ALA A 775 1.87 -8.86 -21.37
CA ALA A 775 2.00 -9.04 -19.93
C ALA A 775 2.14 -7.66 -19.24
N PRO A 776 1.39 -7.38 -18.16
CA PRO A 776 1.47 -6.10 -17.45
C PRO A 776 2.90 -5.78 -17.03
N ARG A 777 3.32 -4.53 -17.22
CA ARG A 777 4.66 -4.03 -16.81
C ARG A 777 4.78 -3.86 -15.30
N LEU A 778 3.66 -3.69 -14.60
CA LEU A 778 3.61 -3.60 -13.15
C LEU A 778 4.06 -4.92 -12.50
N THR A 779 4.78 -4.82 -11.40
CA THR A 779 5.15 -5.97 -10.57
C THR A 779 3.90 -6.59 -9.91
N ALA A 780 3.97 -7.86 -9.50
CA ALA A 780 2.84 -8.51 -8.84
C ALA A 780 2.34 -7.77 -7.58
N PRO A 781 3.22 -7.33 -6.65
CA PRO A 781 2.80 -6.57 -5.47
C PRO A 781 2.09 -5.24 -5.81
N GLU A 782 2.48 -4.57 -6.89
CA GLU A 782 1.80 -3.34 -7.33
C GLU A 782 0.38 -3.62 -7.84
N ARG A 783 0.22 -4.66 -8.68
CA ARG A 783 -1.10 -5.07 -9.17
C ARG A 783 -2.04 -5.47 -8.02
N GLU A 784 -1.52 -6.23 -7.05
CA GLU A 784 -2.26 -6.60 -5.84
C GLU A 784 -2.66 -5.37 -5.02
N SER A 785 -1.76 -4.40 -4.84
CA SER A 785 -2.03 -3.17 -4.09
C SER A 785 -3.07 -2.26 -4.79
N PHE A 786 -3.03 -2.17 -6.12
CA PHE A 786 -4.07 -1.49 -6.90
C PHE A 786 -5.44 -2.19 -6.78
N ALA A 787 -5.49 -3.51 -6.92
CA ALA A 787 -6.72 -4.29 -6.75
C ALA A 787 -7.28 -4.14 -5.32
N LEU A 788 -6.41 -4.21 -4.30
CA LEU A 788 -6.79 -4.01 -2.90
C LEU A 788 -7.40 -2.64 -2.65
N SER A 789 -6.92 -1.60 -3.35
CA SER A 789 -7.47 -0.24 -3.23
C SER A 789 -8.93 -0.16 -3.68
N VAL A 790 -9.31 -0.90 -4.72
CA VAL A 790 -10.71 -0.99 -5.18
C VAL A 790 -11.56 -1.82 -4.23
N SER A 791 -11.00 -2.94 -3.73
CA SER A 791 -11.71 -3.81 -2.77
C SER A 791 -12.08 -3.06 -1.49
N LEU A 792 -11.14 -2.28 -0.94
CA LEU A 792 -11.34 -1.48 0.29
C LEU A 792 -12.16 -0.19 0.08
N MET A 793 -12.44 0.21 -1.16
CA MET A 793 -13.26 1.39 -1.44
C MET A 793 -14.73 1.12 -1.08
N ASN A 794 -15.21 1.75 -0.01
CA ASN A 794 -16.59 1.58 0.47
C ASN A 794 -17.55 2.54 -0.25
N PRO A 795 -18.51 2.05 -1.07
CA PRO A 795 -19.38 2.93 -1.84
C PRO A 795 -20.37 3.73 -0.96
N PHE A 796 -20.64 3.27 0.26
CA PHE A 796 -21.48 4.00 1.22
C PHE A 796 -20.76 5.19 1.88
N ALA A 797 -19.43 5.24 1.80
CA ALA A 797 -18.59 6.32 2.31
C ALA A 797 -18.26 7.38 1.25
N LEU A 798 -18.70 7.20 0.00
CA LEU A 798 -18.43 8.12 -1.11
C LEU A 798 -19.58 9.13 -1.24
N LEU A 799 -19.35 10.35 -0.75
CA LEU A 799 -20.36 11.41 -0.71
C LEU A 799 -20.19 12.41 -1.85
N ASP A 800 -21.31 12.90 -2.40
CA ASP A 800 -21.30 13.94 -3.45
C ASP A 800 -20.59 15.22 -3.01
N ARG A 801 -20.78 15.62 -1.74
CA ARG A 801 -20.10 16.78 -1.16
C ARG A 801 -18.56 16.63 -1.17
N ASP A 802 -18.07 15.41 -0.94
CA ASP A 802 -16.63 15.13 -0.89
C ASP A 802 -16.07 15.10 -2.31
N ARG A 803 -16.79 14.46 -3.27
CA ARG A 803 -16.48 14.54 -4.70
C ARG A 803 -16.36 15.98 -5.17
N ASP A 804 -17.35 16.82 -4.85
CA ASP A 804 -17.38 18.20 -5.32
C ASP A 804 -16.25 19.03 -4.69
N ALA A 805 -15.98 18.85 -3.40
CA ALA A 805 -14.87 19.49 -2.70
C ALA A 805 -13.50 19.07 -3.28
N ILE A 806 -13.31 17.79 -3.61
CA ILE A 806 -12.12 17.27 -4.29
C ILE A 806 -11.94 17.98 -5.63
N VAL A 807 -12.97 18.00 -6.46
CA VAL A 807 -12.89 18.58 -7.82
C VAL A 807 -12.66 20.10 -7.76
N ASP A 808 -13.30 20.81 -6.83
CA ASP A 808 -13.09 22.25 -6.64
C ASP A 808 -11.66 22.57 -6.17
N ALA A 809 -11.12 21.77 -5.25
CA ALA A 809 -9.75 21.92 -4.78
C ALA A 809 -8.74 21.62 -5.91
N ILE A 810 -8.89 20.52 -6.64
CA ILE A 810 -8.03 20.22 -7.80
C ILE A 810 -8.07 21.38 -8.81
N ALA A 811 -9.27 21.91 -9.14
CA ALA A 811 -9.40 23.02 -10.08
C ALA A 811 -8.70 24.31 -9.59
N ARG A 812 -8.73 24.60 -8.27
CA ARG A 812 -7.96 25.72 -7.69
C ARG A 812 -6.45 25.47 -7.78
N GLY A 813 -6.00 24.25 -7.48
CA GLY A 813 -4.60 23.86 -7.60
C GLY A 813 -4.08 23.97 -9.02
N THR A 814 -4.85 23.49 -10.01
CA THR A 814 -4.51 23.62 -11.44
C THR A 814 -4.32 25.08 -11.84
N ARG A 815 -5.28 25.97 -11.50
CA ARG A 815 -5.15 27.40 -11.79
C ARG A 815 -3.92 28.04 -11.14
N ARG A 816 -3.57 27.62 -9.91
CA ARG A 816 -2.36 28.08 -9.21
C ARG A 816 -1.09 27.70 -9.96
N VAL A 817 -1.04 26.52 -10.57
CA VAL A 817 0.11 26.03 -11.34
C VAL A 817 0.19 26.70 -12.72
N GLU A 818 -0.94 26.86 -13.41
CA GLU A 818 -0.98 27.52 -14.74
C GLU A 818 -0.50 28.98 -14.68
N THR A 819 -0.80 29.66 -13.58
CA THR A 819 -0.41 31.06 -13.31
C THR A 819 0.93 31.19 -12.57
N LEU A 820 1.66 30.08 -12.40
CA LEU A 820 2.91 30.06 -11.63
C LEU A 820 3.98 30.99 -12.21
N THR A 821 4.72 31.65 -11.31
CA THR A 821 5.88 32.47 -11.61
C THR A 821 7.12 31.84 -10.98
N ASP A 822 8.31 32.19 -11.47
CA ASP A 822 9.57 31.63 -10.93
C ASP A 822 9.75 31.96 -9.44
N GLN A 823 9.38 33.19 -9.03
CA GLN A 823 9.41 33.62 -7.64
C GLN A 823 8.46 32.81 -6.74
N ALA A 824 7.32 32.35 -7.27
CA ALA A 824 6.32 31.60 -6.51
C ALA A 824 6.57 30.07 -6.50
N LEU A 825 7.50 29.57 -7.32
CA LEU A 825 7.80 28.13 -7.44
C LEU A 825 8.27 27.53 -6.11
N GLU A 826 9.14 28.22 -5.37
CA GLU A 826 9.68 27.69 -4.11
C GLU A 826 8.61 27.55 -3.02
N SER A 827 7.72 28.53 -2.90
CA SER A 827 6.58 28.44 -1.98
C SER A 827 5.62 27.31 -2.37
N LEU A 828 5.33 27.16 -3.66
CA LEU A 828 4.51 26.04 -4.15
C LEU A 828 5.16 24.69 -3.84
N ALA A 829 6.47 24.58 -4.08
CA ALA A 829 7.23 23.37 -3.82
C ALA A 829 7.30 23.03 -2.33
N ASP A 830 7.39 24.03 -1.45
CA ASP A 830 7.36 23.86 0.01
C ASP A 830 5.97 23.34 0.47
N ASP A 831 4.87 23.87 -0.06
CA ASP A 831 3.49 23.47 0.31
C ASP A 831 3.20 21.97 0.10
N ILE A 832 3.85 21.34 -0.88
CA ILE A 832 3.73 19.90 -1.16
C ILE A 832 5.00 19.10 -0.84
N SER A 833 5.98 19.73 -0.19
CA SER A 833 7.26 19.09 0.15
C SER A 833 7.93 18.41 -1.06
N MET A 834 7.93 19.11 -2.20
CA MET A 834 8.45 18.62 -3.47
C MET A 834 9.96 18.34 -3.41
N GLU A 835 10.36 17.23 -4.02
CA GLU A 835 11.73 16.76 -4.11
C GLU A 835 12.62 17.72 -4.92
N GLY A 836 13.89 17.85 -4.53
CA GLY A 836 14.81 18.82 -5.14
C GLY A 836 14.98 18.66 -6.66
N TRP A 837 15.03 17.42 -7.16
CA TRP A 837 15.14 17.17 -8.61
C TRP A 837 13.89 17.64 -9.36
N ARG A 838 12.69 17.50 -8.77
CA ARG A 838 11.43 17.99 -9.35
C ARG A 838 11.37 19.50 -9.32
N ARG A 839 11.85 20.15 -8.25
CA ARG A 839 11.95 21.62 -8.20
C ARG A 839 12.78 22.17 -9.36
N ARG A 840 13.96 21.59 -9.60
CA ARG A 840 14.85 21.97 -10.71
C ARG A 840 14.20 21.71 -12.07
N ALA A 841 13.65 20.50 -12.26
CA ALA A 841 12.96 20.15 -13.50
C ALA A 841 11.75 21.07 -13.77
N MET A 842 10.98 21.45 -12.73
CA MET A 842 9.86 22.38 -12.85
C MET A 842 10.31 23.80 -13.16
N ARG A 843 11.40 24.30 -12.57
CA ARG A 843 11.98 25.62 -12.92
C ARG A 843 12.37 25.66 -14.39
N TRP A 844 13.06 24.63 -14.88
CA TRP A 844 13.43 24.54 -16.29
C TRP A 844 12.20 24.46 -17.21
N THR A 845 11.22 23.63 -16.84
CA THR A 845 9.96 23.45 -17.58
C THR A 845 9.12 24.73 -17.61
N LEU A 846 9.14 25.54 -16.54
CA LEU A 846 8.43 26.81 -16.46
C LEU A 846 8.89 27.80 -17.54
N VAL A 847 10.18 27.76 -17.89
CA VAL A 847 10.79 28.64 -18.90
C VAL A 847 10.61 28.08 -20.32
N HIS A 848 10.79 26.76 -20.50
CA HIS A 848 10.90 26.15 -21.82
C HIS A 848 9.62 25.45 -22.32
N GLU A 849 8.80 24.91 -21.42
CA GLU A 849 7.68 24.00 -21.72
C GLU A 849 6.51 24.23 -20.75
N ARG A 850 6.07 25.49 -20.62
CA ARG A 850 5.10 25.93 -19.59
C ARG A 850 3.79 25.12 -19.59
N ASP A 851 3.34 24.69 -20.76
CA ASP A 851 2.15 23.85 -20.95
C ASP A 851 2.26 22.46 -20.28
N ARG A 852 3.47 21.99 -20.00
CA ARG A 852 3.72 20.71 -19.33
C ARG A 852 3.72 20.76 -17.81
N LEU A 853 3.71 21.95 -17.19
CA LEU A 853 3.86 22.10 -15.74
C LEU A 853 2.82 21.29 -14.94
N VAL A 854 1.55 21.38 -15.33
CA VAL A 854 0.47 20.66 -14.64
C VAL A 854 0.68 19.14 -14.72
N SER A 855 1.28 18.66 -15.81
CA SER A 855 1.55 17.23 -16.00
C SER A 855 2.64 16.68 -15.08
N MET A 856 3.46 17.55 -14.47
CA MET A 856 4.52 17.18 -13.51
C MET A 856 4.00 16.99 -12.08
N LEU A 857 2.70 17.20 -11.86
CA LEU A 857 2.02 17.05 -10.57
C LEU A 857 0.93 15.98 -10.68
N SER A 858 0.76 15.21 -9.60
CA SER A 858 -0.40 14.35 -9.39
C SER A 858 -1.65 15.16 -9.06
N LEU A 859 -2.82 14.57 -9.27
CA LEU A 859 -4.10 15.12 -8.79
C LEU A 859 -4.11 15.25 -7.26
N GLY A 860 -3.43 14.36 -6.54
CA GLY A 860 -3.28 14.46 -5.08
C GLY A 860 -2.49 15.71 -4.64
N GLU A 861 -1.44 16.07 -5.37
CA GLU A 861 -0.71 17.31 -5.15
C GLU A 861 -1.53 18.55 -5.52
N LEU A 862 -2.24 18.51 -6.67
CA LEU A 862 -3.12 19.62 -7.09
C LEU A 862 -4.28 19.84 -6.08
N LEU A 863 -4.81 18.75 -5.50
CA LEU A 863 -5.79 18.82 -4.41
C LEU A 863 -5.25 19.62 -3.23
N VAL A 864 -4.03 19.32 -2.77
CA VAL A 864 -3.39 20.02 -1.64
C VAL A 864 -3.08 21.47 -1.98
N LEU A 865 -2.54 21.74 -3.16
CA LEU A 865 -2.24 23.11 -3.62
C LEU A 865 -3.49 23.98 -3.74
N GLY A 866 -4.66 23.37 -3.95
CA GLY A 866 -5.97 24.02 -3.94
C GLY A 866 -6.65 24.11 -2.56
N GLY A 867 -5.94 23.75 -1.49
CA GLY A 867 -6.41 23.82 -0.10
C GLY A 867 -7.18 22.59 0.39
N GLY A 868 -7.19 21.49 -0.38
CA GLY A 868 -7.76 20.22 0.04
C GLY A 868 -6.88 19.53 1.09
N ARG A 869 -7.52 18.88 2.07
CA ARG A 869 -6.82 18.12 3.12
C ARG A 869 -6.94 16.62 2.85
N PRO A 870 -5.85 15.88 2.55
CA PRO A 870 -5.91 14.46 2.19
C PRO A 870 -6.64 13.57 3.21
N ASN A 871 -6.53 13.89 4.50
CA ASN A 871 -7.21 13.14 5.57
C ASN A 871 -8.74 13.22 5.51
N ASP A 872 -9.30 14.30 4.96
CA ASP A 872 -10.75 14.48 4.84
C ASP A 872 -11.33 13.61 3.72
N PHE A 873 -10.48 13.09 2.82
CA PHE A 873 -10.87 12.36 1.61
C PHE A 873 -10.39 10.91 1.62
N ALA A 874 -10.17 10.31 2.79
CA ALA A 874 -9.62 8.96 2.93
C ALA A 874 -10.38 7.89 2.12
N ALA A 875 -11.71 8.02 1.97
CA ALA A 875 -12.55 7.10 1.19
C ALA A 875 -12.23 7.07 -0.32
N TRP A 876 -11.58 8.12 -0.86
CA TRP A 876 -11.13 8.22 -2.26
C TRP A 876 -9.67 7.78 -2.45
N GLY A 877 -9.00 7.40 -1.36
CA GLY A 877 -7.58 7.07 -1.33
C GLY A 877 -7.22 5.68 -1.84
N MET A 878 -5.95 5.32 -1.64
CA MET A 878 -5.38 4.02 -1.97
C MET A 878 -5.20 3.16 -0.72
N ALA A 879 -5.02 1.86 -0.90
CA ALA A 879 -4.76 0.93 0.20
C ALA A 879 -3.50 1.32 0.98
N ALA A 880 -3.64 1.39 2.31
CA ALA A 880 -2.59 1.82 3.23
C ALA A 880 -1.96 0.66 4.04
N ALA A 881 -2.11 -0.58 3.56
CA ALA A 881 -1.61 -1.78 4.26
C ALA A 881 -0.08 -1.77 4.43
N ALA A 882 0.68 -1.56 3.34
CA ALA A 882 2.14 -1.55 3.40
C ALA A 882 2.68 -0.27 4.09
N SER A 883 2.04 0.88 3.87
CA SER A 883 2.50 2.18 4.35
C SER A 883 2.11 2.49 5.80
N TYR A 884 0.91 2.11 6.25
CA TYR A 884 0.38 2.40 7.61
C TYR A 884 0.01 1.15 8.43
N GLY A 885 -0.01 -0.05 7.85
CA GLY A 885 -0.32 -1.29 8.59
C GLY A 885 -1.78 -1.43 8.99
N CYS A 886 -2.68 -0.78 8.24
CA CYS A 886 -4.13 -0.91 8.36
C CYS A 886 -4.69 -1.49 7.06
N PHE A 887 -5.82 -2.20 7.12
CA PHE A 887 -6.64 -2.45 5.93
C PHE A 887 -7.65 -1.31 5.79
N CYS A 888 -7.12 -0.14 5.42
CA CYS A 888 -7.86 1.10 5.25
C CYS A 888 -7.38 1.86 3.99
N THR A 889 -8.19 2.79 3.49
CA THR A 889 -7.82 3.66 2.36
C THR A 889 -7.35 5.03 2.85
N ARG A 890 -6.37 5.63 2.17
CA ARG A 890 -5.88 6.99 2.46
C ARG A 890 -5.44 7.71 1.20
N VAL A 891 -5.72 9.01 1.10
CA VAL A 891 -5.05 9.88 0.14
C VAL A 891 -3.69 10.23 0.76
N MET A 892 -2.61 9.87 0.08
CA MET A 892 -1.26 10.12 0.59
C MET A 892 -1.00 11.62 0.66
N THR A 893 -0.51 12.11 1.81
CA THR A 893 -0.02 13.48 1.92
C THR A 893 1.27 13.62 1.11
N PRO A 894 1.38 14.62 0.21
CA PRO A 894 2.62 14.92 -0.50
C PRO A 894 3.84 15.01 0.45
N GLY A 895 5.01 14.63 -0.04
CA GLY A 895 6.26 14.55 0.75
C GLY A 895 6.46 13.25 1.53
N ARG A 896 5.39 12.61 2.03
CA ARG A 896 5.52 11.32 2.75
C ARG A 896 5.96 10.16 1.87
N SER A 897 5.68 10.23 0.56
CA SER A 897 6.00 9.20 -0.42
C SER A 897 7.50 9.02 -0.62
N ALA A 898 8.28 10.11 -0.64
CA ALA A 898 9.70 10.09 -0.97
C ALA A 898 10.52 9.11 -0.10
N ALA A 899 10.30 9.16 1.22
CA ALA A 899 10.98 8.27 2.17
C ALA A 899 10.61 6.77 2.00
N LEU A 900 9.49 6.48 1.34
CA LEU A 900 8.96 5.14 1.13
C LEU A 900 9.40 4.49 -0.20
N MET A 901 9.95 5.28 -1.13
CA MET A 901 10.43 4.80 -2.43
C MET A 901 11.65 3.86 -2.33
N GLY A 902 11.92 3.10 -3.39
CA GLY A 902 13.06 2.18 -3.46
C GLY A 902 12.80 0.79 -2.87
N ARG A 903 11.53 0.41 -2.64
CA ARG A 903 11.11 -0.89 -2.07
C ARG A 903 10.09 -1.61 -2.98
N PRO A 904 10.46 -1.95 -4.22
CA PRO A 904 9.55 -2.55 -5.20
C PRO A 904 8.83 -3.80 -4.68
N GLN A 905 9.50 -4.58 -3.84
CA GLN A 905 8.96 -5.79 -3.21
C GLN A 905 7.73 -5.56 -2.31
N LEU A 906 7.38 -4.32 -1.99
CA LEU A 906 6.24 -3.97 -1.14
C LEU A 906 5.07 -3.31 -1.89
N GLY A 907 5.19 -3.04 -3.19
CA GLY A 907 4.12 -2.41 -3.97
C GLY A 907 3.70 -1.01 -3.48
N LEU A 908 4.61 -0.27 -2.82
CA LEU A 908 4.31 1.00 -2.14
C LEU A 908 3.92 2.14 -3.09
N VAL A 909 4.32 2.08 -4.36
CA VAL A 909 3.97 3.11 -5.34
C VAL A 909 2.46 3.16 -5.59
N ALA A 910 1.79 2.01 -5.62
CA ALA A 910 0.34 1.97 -5.73
C ALA A 910 -0.37 2.69 -4.56
N SER A 911 0.24 2.72 -3.36
CA SER A 911 -0.31 3.45 -2.20
C SER A 911 -0.20 4.97 -2.31
N VAL A 912 0.58 5.51 -3.25
CA VAL A 912 0.75 6.97 -3.43
C VAL A 912 0.00 7.53 -4.64
N VAL A 913 -0.35 6.68 -5.62
CA VAL A 913 -1.02 7.09 -6.87
C VAL A 913 -2.55 6.97 -6.73
N SER A 914 -3.17 7.99 -6.16
CA SER A 914 -4.65 8.09 -6.04
C SER A 914 -5.32 8.72 -7.27
N ASP A 915 -4.53 9.11 -8.27
CA ASP A 915 -4.96 9.88 -9.43
C ASP A 915 -6.13 9.27 -10.20
N LEU A 916 -6.19 7.95 -10.34
CA LEU A 916 -7.29 7.32 -11.07
C LEU A 916 -8.62 7.55 -10.35
N ASN A 917 -8.65 7.36 -9.02
CA ASN A 917 -9.83 7.59 -8.21
C ASN A 917 -10.28 9.05 -8.27
N LEU A 918 -9.33 9.99 -8.18
CA LEU A 918 -9.60 11.43 -8.24
C LEU A 918 -10.05 11.87 -9.63
N HIS A 919 -9.50 11.27 -10.70
CA HIS A 919 -9.96 11.51 -12.07
C HIS A 919 -11.38 11.00 -12.29
N VAL A 920 -11.72 9.81 -11.77
CA VAL A 920 -13.12 9.32 -11.76
C VAL A 920 -14.04 10.28 -11.00
N ALA A 921 -13.61 10.85 -9.87
CA ALA A 921 -14.39 11.87 -9.15
C ALA A 921 -14.72 13.08 -10.04
N MET A 922 -13.73 13.57 -10.79
CA MET A 922 -13.90 14.66 -11.76
C MET A 922 -14.86 14.29 -12.89
N MET A 923 -14.76 13.07 -13.44
CA MET A 923 -15.63 12.62 -14.53
C MET A 923 -17.07 12.40 -14.07
N LEU A 924 -17.29 11.83 -12.89
CA LEU A 924 -18.63 11.69 -12.31
C LEU A 924 -19.30 13.04 -12.09
N ARG A 925 -18.58 14.04 -11.58
CA ARG A 925 -19.11 15.41 -11.45
C ARG A 925 -19.46 16.00 -12.81
N ARG A 926 -18.60 15.83 -13.82
CA ARG A 926 -18.82 16.32 -15.18
C ARG A 926 -20.05 15.69 -15.84
N LEU A 927 -20.31 14.41 -15.57
CA LEU A 927 -21.46 13.66 -16.07
C LEU A 927 -22.72 13.83 -15.20
N ALA A 928 -22.66 14.65 -14.14
CA ALA A 928 -23.73 14.82 -13.15
C ALA A 928 -24.19 13.49 -12.50
N LEU A 929 -23.23 12.59 -12.25
CA LEU A 929 -23.46 11.26 -11.69
C LEU A 929 -23.06 11.18 -10.21
N PRO A 930 -23.81 10.46 -9.35
CA PRO A 930 -23.51 10.35 -7.92
C PRO A 930 -22.13 9.76 -7.60
N ALA A 931 -21.49 10.27 -6.55
CA ALA A 931 -20.19 9.82 -6.05
C ALA A 931 -20.15 8.32 -5.70
N ALA A 932 -21.25 7.77 -5.20
CA ALA A 932 -21.38 6.36 -4.83
C ALA A 932 -21.17 5.38 -6.00
N LEU A 933 -21.24 5.86 -7.26
CA LEU A 933 -20.91 5.05 -8.43
C LEU A 933 -19.40 4.84 -8.63
N ALA A 934 -18.54 5.60 -7.93
CA ALA A 934 -17.12 5.58 -8.22
C ALA A 934 -16.50 4.19 -8.05
N ARG A 935 -16.89 3.39 -7.04
CA ARG A 935 -16.37 2.03 -6.89
C ARG A 935 -16.60 1.16 -8.13
N VAL A 936 -17.80 1.23 -8.71
CA VAL A 936 -18.15 0.45 -9.91
C VAL A 936 -17.32 0.94 -11.11
N VAL A 937 -17.22 2.25 -11.30
CA VAL A 937 -16.45 2.84 -12.41
C VAL A 937 -14.96 2.54 -12.27
N VAL A 938 -14.40 2.71 -11.07
CA VAL A 938 -13.00 2.44 -10.75
C VAL A 938 -12.68 0.95 -10.91
N SER A 939 -13.61 0.03 -10.66
CA SER A 939 -13.35 -1.40 -10.87
C SER A 939 -12.99 -1.76 -12.31
N GLY A 940 -13.61 -1.09 -13.28
CA GLY A 940 -13.30 -1.22 -14.71
C GLY A 940 -12.06 -0.42 -15.09
N ALA A 941 -12.01 0.85 -14.68
CA ALA A 941 -10.90 1.74 -14.98
C ALA A 941 -9.55 1.23 -14.44
N MET A 942 -9.55 0.64 -13.24
CA MET A 942 -8.36 0.09 -12.61
C MET A 942 -7.87 -1.17 -13.33
N GLN A 943 -8.78 -2.02 -13.81
CA GLN A 943 -8.39 -3.20 -14.60
C GLN A 943 -7.69 -2.76 -15.89
N ASP A 944 -8.29 -1.84 -16.63
CA ASP A 944 -7.70 -1.30 -17.87
C ASP A 944 -6.37 -0.57 -17.58
N PHE A 945 -6.28 0.19 -16.47
CA PHE A 945 -5.06 0.85 -16.05
C PHE A 945 -3.94 -0.16 -15.75
N ILE A 946 -4.21 -1.21 -14.97
CA ILE A 946 -3.23 -2.27 -14.66
C ILE A 946 -2.75 -2.97 -15.93
N ASP A 947 -3.66 -3.24 -16.87
CA ASP A 947 -3.35 -3.97 -18.10
C ASP A 947 -2.57 -3.12 -19.12
N THR A 948 -2.72 -1.78 -19.10
CA THR A 948 -2.19 -0.91 -20.16
C THR A 948 -1.02 -0.02 -19.74
N VAL A 949 -0.84 0.25 -18.44
CA VAL A 949 0.17 1.20 -17.98
C VAL A 949 1.59 0.68 -18.18
N LYS A 950 2.50 1.57 -18.58
CA LYS A 950 3.89 1.28 -18.93
C LYS A 950 4.87 2.18 -18.13
N PRO A 951 5.01 1.98 -16.81
CA PRO A 951 6.05 2.69 -16.05
C PRO A 951 7.44 2.28 -16.55
N THR A 952 8.41 3.19 -16.47
CA THR A 952 9.80 2.90 -16.88
C THR A 952 10.50 1.93 -15.94
N ASP A 953 10.07 1.88 -14.68
CA ASP A 953 10.62 1.10 -13.58
C ASP A 953 9.64 1.10 -12.37
N PRO A 954 9.89 0.31 -11.32
CA PRO A 954 8.97 0.21 -10.17
C PRO A 954 8.79 1.48 -9.32
N GLY A 955 9.62 2.51 -9.50
CA GLY A 955 9.56 3.79 -8.79
C GLY A 955 8.90 4.92 -9.58
N ASP A 956 8.50 4.68 -10.84
CA ASP A 956 7.98 5.70 -11.75
C ASP A 956 6.51 6.07 -11.47
N TRP A 957 6.28 6.64 -10.29
CA TRP A 957 4.95 7.06 -9.85
C TRP A 957 4.36 8.18 -10.71
N LEU A 958 5.20 9.02 -11.35
CA LEU A 958 4.75 10.15 -12.14
C LEU A 958 4.13 9.69 -13.47
N THR A 959 4.72 8.69 -14.15
CA THR A 959 4.08 8.07 -15.31
C THR A 959 2.76 7.41 -14.94
N LEU A 960 2.69 6.72 -13.80
CA LEU A 960 1.44 6.13 -13.30
C LEU A 960 0.37 7.21 -13.07
N ALA A 961 0.72 8.31 -12.39
CA ALA A 961 -0.18 9.44 -12.16
C ALA A 961 -0.66 10.09 -13.47
N ARG A 962 0.23 10.23 -14.46
CA ARG A 962 -0.12 10.74 -15.80
C ARG A 962 -1.08 9.81 -16.53
N ALA A 963 -0.76 8.53 -16.59
CA ALA A 963 -1.56 7.51 -17.27
C ALA A 963 -2.95 7.35 -16.62
N ALA A 964 -3.06 7.50 -15.30
CA ALA A 964 -4.34 7.46 -14.60
C ALA A 964 -5.34 8.53 -15.07
N ARG A 965 -4.86 9.65 -15.64
CA ARG A 965 -5.68 10.77 -16.14
C ARG A 965 -6.06 10.64 -17.62
N THR A 966 -5.53 9.64 -18.33
CA THR A 966 -5.79 9.49 -19.78
C THR A 966 -7.07 8.71 -20.09
N ALA A 967 -7.72 8.12 -19.07
CA ALA A 967 -9.03 7.50 -19.23
C ALA A 967 -10.01 8.52 -19.83
N THR A 968 -10.45 8.24 -21.07
CA THR A 968 -11.29 9.16 -21.83
C THR A 968 -12.71 9.19 -21.29
N ARG A 969 -13.47 10.22 -21.68
CA ARG A 969 -14.87 10.31 -21.31
C ARG A 969 -15.64 9.08 -21.79
N GLU A 970 -15.48 8.71 -23.05
CA GLU A 970 -16.17 7.56 -23.67
C GLU A 970 -15.89 6.28 -22.88
N ARG A 971 -14.63 6.08 -22.46
CA ARG A 971 -14.27 4.90 -21.68
C ARG A 971 -14.89 4.89 -20.28
N ILE A 972 -15.01 6.06 -19.65
CA ILE A 972 -15.73 6.18 -18.38
C ILE A 972 -17.23 5.92 -18.58
N GLU A 973 -17.83 6.37 -19.69
CA GLU A 973 -19.23 6.08 -20.03
C GLU A 973 -19.46 4.56 -20.18
N ASP A 974 -18.54 3.82 -20.83
CA ASP A 974 -18.57 2.35 -20.90
C ASP A 974 -18.60 1.71 -19.49
N TYR A 975 -17.79 2.23 -18.57
CA TYR A 975 -17.73 1.73 -17.20
C TYR A 975 -19.00 2.05 -16.40
N VAL A 976 -19.66 3.18 -16.70
CA VAL A 976 -20.96 3.53 -16.11
C VAL A 976 -22.07 2.63 -16.63
N ALA A 977 -22.04 2.21 -17.90
CA ALA A 977 -23.02 1.27 -18.46
C ALA A 977 -23.07 -0.07 -17.68
N VAL A 978 -21.94 -0.50 -17.11
CA VAL A 978 -21.90 -1.66 -16.20
C VAL A 978 -22.75 -1.43 -14.95
N ALA A 979 -22.84 -0.20 -14.45
CA ALA A 979 -23.67 0.14 -13.30
C ALA A 979 -25.17 0.01 -13.58
N THR A 980 -25.60 0.10 -14.85
CA THR A 980 -27.00 -0.11 -15.27
C THR A 980 -27.32 -1.58 -15.59
N ALA A 981 -26.35 -2.35 -16.09
CA ALA A 981 -26.59 -3.76 -16.47
C ALA A 981 -26.54 -4.72 -15.28
N ALA A 982 -25.55 -4.56 -14.40
CA ALA A 982 -25.30 -5.44 -13.25
C ALA A 982 -24.69 -4.64 -12.09
N GLY A 983 -25.40 -3.58 -11.68
CA GLY A 983 -24.93 -2.62 -10.70
C GLY A 983 -26.02 -1.82 -10.00
N PRO A 984 -25.65 -0.73 -9.33
CA PRO A 984 -26.52 -0.01 -8.40
C PRO A 984 -27.52 0.96 -9.06
N LEU A 985 -27.52 1.12 -10.39
CA LEU A 985 -28.51 1.92 -11.10
C LEU A 985 -29.68 1.03 -11.51
N MET A 986 -30.75 1.06 -10.71
CA MET A 986 -31.95 0.26 -10.90
C MET A 986 -32.99 1.03 -11.74
N PRO A 987 -33.59 0.46 -12.79
CA PRO A 987 -34.59 1.15 -13.59
C PRO A 987 -35.80 1.57 -12.75
N VAL A 988 -36.30 2.78 -12.96
CA VAL A 988 -37.55 3.23 -12.33
C VAL A 988 -38.71 2.60 -13.09
N ASN A 989 -39.30 1.54 -12.56
CA ASN A 989 -40.48 0.91 -13.16
C ASN A 989 -41.62 1.94 -13.30
N THR A 990 -41.94 2.32 -14.53
CA THR A 990 -43.08 3.19 -14.90
C THR A 990 -44.43 2.46 -14.89
N SER A 991 -44.46 1.17 -14.55
CA SER A 991 -45.64 0.30 -14.63
C SER A 991 -46.55 0.24 -13.40
N GLN A 992 -46.27 1.00 -12.33
CA GLN A 992 -47.17 1.13 -11.16
C GLN A 992 -47.89 2.50 -11.06
N GLN A 993 -47.84 3.33 -12.11
CA GLN A 993 -48.52 4.63 -12.16
C GLN A 993 -49.48 4.78 -13.36
N ARG A 994 -50.02 3.68 -13.90
CA ARG A 994 -51.17 3.74 -14.82
C ARG A 994 -52.32 2.91 -14.29
#